data_AF-A0A3D1F3R1-F1
#
_entry.id   AF-A0A3D1F3R1-F1
#
_cell.length_a   1.000
_cell.length_b   1.000
_cell.length_c   1.000
_cell.angle_alpha   90.00
_cell.angle_beta   90.00
_cell.angle_gamma   90.00
#
_symmetry.space_group_name_H-M   'P 1'
#
loop_
_entity.id
_entity.type
_entity.pdbx_description
1 polymer ?
#
loop_
_entity_poly.entity_id
_entity_poly.type
_entity_poly.pdbx_seq_one_letter_code
_entity_poly.pdbx_strand_id
1 'polypeptide(L)'
;MKRLLRLKKRKQNRRKKTPVYVQNLEPRQLLSAVMFDGDLSGAWATVENWENDTMPSSGDTATFDGNSPNTAITLSSNTTISSLNFLSGASAYTLSNKRFDIYSVVVDSGVTNDQTVNSVLKGHSNFTATNNGTGDLLLSSYANTSGDKESHYAHTINAQGDITFRGNVTTGGRTFQVTKTGAGTLAYEATFDFNLGHRANGAVEQSKFIINDGTLDISQMTLRFETNTGSGSIDPAALTNSSYVLVDYAAGDVIVDSTNIFGTVNNLPDGFEIFHDTANSQIRLQQIQGIPGQWIGDVSGTWQTVENWVDDDKPGGGETAYFGDLSQTTTISLTSNVTISQLNFMDGALAHTFNSKRFDIQSIIVEDGVTQDQEINSLLKGSGGFTARNLGSADLFLGSYSNTGGDKTSTYTHTIEAVGDITYEGSVTTGGRTFKFVKTGTGTLSYLSTVDFNLGYNGTSLEQTKFVINEGTLDISQMTLKFETNTGSGAIDPANLTAGTYVLVDYSGGGSVITDSTNIFGNVSAVPDGFEIVHDSANSQILLQRSVTGIYVMAGGTGDGSSSSSPLGVANMAALETAWNNLNPGETLYLINSAALQGSNFSNSTFDLNSGGDVVDGQVRYKSLVGIADSNGVLPTLTGTWNKGSGSASTRGIKIDNGVSHIKVENINISHYEMGVQLNNSNKSSSSQVDWDIHITNVHITSVREGFNIDGGAQGSDGNGSTNVSITDSSIVGFEKRGVRIRDGVENVVITNVLADAGGVAWDGERFAIGFEVYKVDSDDAPNRHIYFINTTGQNIHDDNGGGYWNGDGYTAEGGNEYIYYHGAKAFNNTDGGFDVKAHHVEFVNTVSIGNYRNYRNWGNVDIVMDNILSAWTYKWSSATQGGAGIWLDPNAVITLTNSTIHNVSTGIEIDNGGTSGLTQATISNTIFSNTNTSAKDWTTGSYFGTPARISYSSSTVKLFGKASDSLTNTTVNPMFVDADDLDDTDGDGRYFLGTSVIWDFIDDAFDAQDSSYAGLGFDNDQPLP
;
A
#
# COMPACT_ATOMS: atom_id res chain seq x y z
N MET A 1 16.48 97.75 -0.06
CA MET A 1 16.99 98.80 0.84
C MET A 1 16.10 98.80 2.08
N LYS A 2 16.50 98.20 3.20
CA LYS A 2 17.53 98.76 4.10
C LYS A 2 17.38 100.28 4.17
N ARG A 3 16.87 100.76 5.28
CA ARG A 3 17.59 101.60 6.25
C ARG A 3 16.56 102.47 6.94
N LEU A 4 16.29 102.11 8.19
CA LEU A 4 16.93 102.79 9.33
C LEU A 4 16.51 104.26 9.34
N LEU A 5 15.65 104.63 10.28
CA LEU A 5 16.13 105.29 11.49
C LEU A 5 14.99 105.21 12.53
N ARG A 6 15.20 104.57 13.68
CA ARG A 6 15.91 105.12 14.84
C ARG A 6 15.08 106.25 15.50
N LEU A 7 14.75 106.02 16.77
CA LEU A 7 14.42 107.02 17.79
C LEU A 7 13.03 107.69 17.72
N LYS A 8 12.08 107.15 18.48
CA LYS A 8 11.45 107.84 19.65
C LYS A 8 10.08 107.22 19.98
N LYS A 9 10.08 106.24 20.88
CA LYS A 9 9.13 106.22 22.00
C LYS A 9 9.73 105.46 23.18
N ARG A 10 10.93 105.93 23.57
CA ARG A 10 11.40 105.91 24.95
C ARG A 10 10.55 106.93 25.72
N LYS A 11 9.74 106.46 26.67
CA LYS A 11 9.55 107.02 28.02
C LYS A 11 8.22 106.52 28.58
N GLN A 12 8.28 105.48 29.40
CA GLN A 12 7.66 105.42 30.73
C GLN A 12 7.79 104.01 31.28
N ASN A 13 8.85 103.75 32.05
CA ASN A 13 8.73 103.43 33.48
C ASN A 13 10.09 103.03 34.05
N ARG A 14 10.73 104.03 34.66
CA ARG A 14 11.82 103.91 35.64
C ARG A 14 11.24 103.40 36.96
N ARG A 15 12.03 102.59 37.70
CA ARG A 15 12.36 102.66 39.15
C ARG A 15 12.62 101.21 39.64
N LYS A 16 13.66 100.88 40.41
CA LYS A 16 14.60 101.61 41.28
C LYS A 16 15.92 100.82 41.33
N LYS A 17 17.06 101.52 41.23
CA LYS A 17 18.39 101.04 41.63
C LYS A 17 18.64 101.51 43.07
N THR A 18 18.99 100.59 43.97
CA THR A 18 19.70 100.82 45.25
C THR A 18 20.00 99.45 45.87
N PRO A 19 21.00 99.32 46.76
CA PRO A 19 22.43 99.58 46.61
C PRO A 19 23.23 98.28 46.80
N VAL A 20 24.47 98.24 46.32
CA VAL A 20 25.42 97.16 46.62
C VAL A 20 25.83 97.30 48.09
N TYR A 21 25.36 96.39 48.94
CA TYR A 21 25.94 96.18 50.25
C TYR A 21 27.21 95.36 50.07
N VAL A 22 28.34 96.02 50.29
CA VAL A 22 29.61 95.35 50.60
C VAL A 22 29.46 94.84 52.03
N GLN A 23 29.12 93.56 52.18
CA GLN A 23 29.23 92.84 53.44
C GLN A 23 30.47 91.96 53.40
N ASN A 24 31.28 92.16 54.43
CA ASN A 24 32.55 91.55 54.78
C ASN A 24 32.85 90.20 54.11
N LEU A 25 33.96 90.20 53.36
CA LEU A 25 34.71 89.01 52.97
C LEU A 25 35.24 88.35 54.26
N GLU A 26 34.51 87.37 54.77
CA GLU A 26 35.12 86.29 55.56
C GLU A 26 36.09 85.53 54.63
N PRO A 27 37.33 85.25 55.07
CA PRO A 27 38.32 84.57 54.26
C PRO A 27 38.00 83.07 54.20
N ARG A 28 37.09 82.65 53.32
CA ARG A 28 37.08 81.26 52.84
C ARG A 28 37.79 81.19 51.51
N GLN A 29 38.91 80.48 51.52
CA GLN A 29 39.68 80.13 50.34
C GLN A 29 38.79 79.39 49.34
N LEU A 30 39.13 79.56 48.06
CA LEU A 30 38.82 78.73 46.90
C LEU A 30 38.30 77.32 47.25
N LEU A 31 37.19 76.90 46.61
CA LEU A 31 36.73 75.50 46.45
C LEU A 31 37.52 74.50 47.30
N SER A 32 37.15 74.33 48.57
CA SER A 32 37.90 73.47 49.49
C SER A 32 37.29 72.06 49.52
N ALA A 33 38.14 71.04 49.50
CA ALA A 33 37.75 69.71 49.93
C ALA A 33 37.52 69.76 51.46
N VAL A 34 36.42 69.20 51.93
CA VAL A 34 36.04 69.12 53.33
C VAL A 34 35.99 67.65 53.72
N MET A 35 36.86 67.24 54.61
CA MET A 35 37.04 65.84 55.01
C MET A 35 36.07 65.45 56.13
N PHE A 36 35.54 64.24 56.07
CA PHE A 36 34.73 63.65 57.13
C PHE A 36 35.64 62.94 58.13
N ASP A 37 35.69 63.43 59.37
CA ASP A 37 36.51 62.87 60.46
C ASP A 37 35.68 62.12 61.52
N GLY A 38 34.36 62.01 61.33
CA GLY A 38 33.46 61.37 62.30
C GLY A 38 33.67 59.85 62.45
N ASP A 39 33.94 59.39 63.67
CA ASP A 39 34.16 57.96 64.00
C ASP A 39 32.87 57.12 64.20
N LEU A 40 31.67 57.71 64.05
CA LEU A 40 30.37 57.06 64.32
C LEU A 40 29.29 57.44 63.30
N SER A 41 28.32 56.54 63.07
CA SER A 41 27.10 56.83 62.30
C SER A 41 26.36 58.05 62.86
N GLY A 42 25.88 58.93 61.98
CA GLY A 42 25.35 60.23 62.42
C GLY A 42 24.63 61.03 61.34
N ALA A 43 24.27 62.28 61.67
CA ALA A 43 23.64 63.19 60.72
C ALA A 43 24.70 63.97 59.93
N TRP A 44 24.45 64.21 58.64
CA TRP A 44 25.28 65.08 57.80
C TRP A 44 25.48 66.48 58.43
N ALA A 45 24.44 66.97 59.12
CA ALA A 45 24.38 68.31 59.70
C ALA A 45 25.13 68.47 61.04
N THR A 46 25.75 67.39 61.56
CA THR A 46 26.58 67.45 62.77
C THR A 46 27.94 68.01 62.38
N VAL A 47 28.22 69.26 62.77
CA VAL A 47 29.46 69.98 62.39
C VAL A 47 30.71 69.27 62.90
N GLU A 48 30.62 68.58 64.04
CA GLU A 48 31.69 67.85 64.71
C GLU A 48 32.14 66.57 63.97
N ASN A 49 31.44 66.18 62.90
CA ASN A 49 31.81 65.05 62.05
C ASN A 49 32.66 65.47 60.83
N TRP A 50 32.98 66.76 60.72
CA TRP A 50 33.73 67.33 59.62
C TRP A 50 34.98 68.02 60.11
N GLU A 51 36.06 67.86 59.36
CA GLU A 51 37.36 68.45 59.67
C GLU A 51 37.23 69.96 59.91
N ASN A 52 37.79 70.44 61.03
CA ASN A 52 37.70 71.83 61.51
C ASN A 52 36.27 72.30 61.82
N ASP A 53 35.39 71.41 62.26
CA ASP A 53 33.98 71.67 62.60
C ASP A 53 33.23 72.41 61.48
N THR A 54 33.60 72.15 60.23
CA THR A 54 33.13 72.91 59.06
C THR A 54 32.43 71.98 58.08
N MET A 55 31.10 72.07 58.00
CA MET A 55 30.32 71.29 57.03
C MET A 55 30.61 71.71 55.57
N PRO A 56 30.58 70.76 54.61
CA PRO A 56 30.59 71.06 53.19
C PRO A 56 29.40 71.92 52.78
N SER A 57 29.66 72.94 51.97
CA SER A 57 28.67 73.87 51.45
C SER A 57 28.63 73.84 49.91
N SER A 58 27.75 74.66 49.32
CA SER A 58 27.58 74.73 47.86
C SER A 58 28.90 75.05 47.16
N GLY A 59 29.38 74.11 46.35
CA GLY A 59 30.65 74.21 45.61
C GLY A 59 31.80 73.41 46.23
N ASP A 60 31.67 72.94 47.47
CA ASP A 60 32.72 72.17 48.14
C ASP A 60 32.73 70.70 47.70
N THR A 61 33.83 69.99 47.95
CA THR A 61 33.91 68.53 47.76
C THR A 61 33.91 67.85 49.11
N ALA A 62 32.91 67.02 49.39
CA ALA A 62 32.89 66.22 50.62
C ALA A 62 33.73 64.96 50.42
N THR A 63 34.72 64.77 51.29
CA THR A 63 35.77 63.76 51.14
C THR A 63 35.76 62.75 52.28
N PHE A 64 35.93 61.46 51.96
CA PHE A 64 35.92 60.34 52.91
C PHE A 64 37.19 59.51 52.72
N ASP A 65 38.07 59.41 53.73
CA ASP A 65 39.42 58.84 53.58
C ASP A 65 39.69 57.57 54.42
N GLY A 66 38.72 57.12 55.22
CA GLY A 66 38.72 55.77 55.80
C GLY A 66 39.19 55.60 57.23
N ASN A 67 39.29 56.66 58.04
CA ASN A 67 39.61 56.50 59.46
C ASN A 67 38.44 55.98 60.33
N SER A 68 37.21 55.92 59.79
CA SER A 68 36.00 55.55 60.53
C SER A 68 35.43 54.19 60.06
N PRO A 69 35.07 53.25 60.96
CA PRO A 69 34.48 51.97 60.58
C PRO A 69 33.01 52.13 60.14
N ASN A 70 32.64 51.48 59.02
CA ASN A 70 31.31 51.40 58.40
C ASN A 70 30.27 52.45 58.88
N THR A 71 30.31 53.65 58.33
CA THR A 71 29.53 54.80 58.82
C THR A 71 28.26 55.02 58.00
N ALA A 72 27.10 55.01 58.66
CA ALA A 72 25.84 55.45 58.08
C ALA A 72 25.62 56.95 58.33
N ILE A 73 25.51 57.74 57.26
CA ILE A 73 25.34 59.20 57.30
C ILE A 73 23.95 59.56 56.79
N THR A 74 23.12 60.16 57.65
CA THR A 74 21.75 60.56 57.30
C THR A 74 21.68 62.05 57.00
N LEU A 75 21.16 62.41 55.82
CA LEU A 75 20.90 63.81 55.49
C LEU A 75 19.59 64.26 56.16
N SER A 76 19.63 65.37 56.91
CA SER A 76 18.43 65.99 57.51
C SER A 76 17.71 66.94 56.54
N SER A 77 18.43 67.51 55.58
CA SER A 77 17.92 68.38 54.52
C SER A 77 18.57 68.06 53.16
N ASN A 78 18.00 68.59 52.07
CA ASN A 78 18.69 68.55 50.78
C ASN A 78 20.04 69.26 50.90
N THR A 79 21.07 68.69 50.29
CA THR A 79 22.45 69.14 50.41
C THR A 79 22.99 69.50 49.03
N THR A 80 23.58 70.68 48.89
CA THR A 80 24.21 71.12 47.64
C THR A 80 25.72 71.19 47.87
N ILE A 81 26.47 70.40 47.11
CA ILE A 81 27.94 70.34 47.11
C ILE A 81 28.43 70.13 45.66
N SER A 82 29.71 70.31 45.37
CA SER A 82 30.23 70.01 44.04
C SER A 82 30.35 68.51 43.80
N SER A 83 30.96 67.78 44.73
CA SER A 83 31.21 66.35 44.56
C SER A 83 31.32 65.58 45.87
N LEU A 84 31.08 64.26 45.78
CA LEU A 84 31.42 63.28 46.82
C LEU A 84 32.70 62.55 46.38
N ASN A 85 33.68 62.44 47.27
CA ASN A 85 34.95 61.78 46.97
C ASN A 85 35.34 60.76 48.05
N PHE A 86 35.51 59.50 47.67
CA PHE A 86 35.97 58.42 48.55
C PHE A 86 37.42 58.11 48.19
N LEU A 87 38.35 58.49 49.07
CA LEU A 87 39.78 58.34 48.86
C LEU A 87 40.27 56.92 49.17
N SER A 88 41.45 56.58 48.66
CA SER A 88 42.14 55.33 48.96
C SER A 88 42.16 55.03 50.46
N GLY A 89 41.67 53.85 50.85
CA GLY A 89 41.55 53.44 52.26
C GLY A 89 40.16 53.65 52.86
N ALA A 90 39.22 54.30 52.16
CA ALA A 90 37.84 54.47 52.64
C ALA A 90 37.17 53.15 53.10
N SER A 91 36.64 53.15 54.32
CA SER A 91 35.68 52.15 54.81
C SER A 91 34.37 52.21 54.01
N ALA A 92 33.46 51.26 54.21
CA ALA A 92 32.12 51.34 53.62
C ALA A 92 31.35 52.54 54.19
N TYR A 93 30.90 53.48 53.34
CA TYR A 93 30.00 54.57 53.75
C TYR A 93 28.61 54.36 53.17
N THR A 94 27.57 54.66 53.96
CA THR A 94 26.18 54.68 53.50
C THR A 94 25.57 56.06 53.72
N LEU A 95 25.40 56.85 52.66
CA LEU A 95 24.75 58.15 52.70
C LEU A 95 23.27 58.00 52.34
N SER A 96 22.35 58.54 53.14
CA SER A 96 20.92 58.25 52.95
C SER A 96 19.94 59.38 53.28
N ASN A 97 18.67 59.17 52.89
CA ASN A 97 17.45 59.94 53.22
C ASN A 97 17.11 61.10 52.26
N LYS A 98 17.83 62.23 52.31
CA LYS A 98 17.51 63.43 51.49
C LYS A 98 18.33 63.50 50.21
N ARG A 99 18.09 64.52 49.38
CA ARG A 99 18.69 64.68 48.06
C ARG A 99 20.05 65.38 48.11
N PHE A 100 20.97 64.95 47.25
CA PHE A 100 22.20 65.64 46.90
C PHE A 100 22.03 66.39 45.57
N ASP A 101 22.31 67.69 45.56
CA ASP A 101 22.46 68.50 44.35
C ASP A 101 23.98 68.58 44.05
N ILE A 102 24.48 67.76 43.13
CA ILE A 102 25.92 67.50 42.91
C ILE A 102 26.30 67.34 41.43
N TYR A 103 27.59 67.49 41.13
CA TYR A 103 28.13 67.26 39.78
C TYR A 103 28.81 65.90 39.64
N SER A 104 29.44 65.37 40.69
CA SER A 104 30.13 64.09 40.58
C SER A 104 30.19 63.28 41.87
N VAL A 105 30.38 61.96 41.69
CA VAL A 105 30.77 61.01 42.73
C VAL A 105 32.05 60.32 42.24
N VAL A 106 33.08 60.30 43.07
CA VAL A 106 34.39 59.74 42.74
C VAL A 106 34.80 58.75 43.82
N VAL A 107 35.20 57.54 43.41
CA VAL A 107 35.80 56.50 44.25
C VAL A 107 37.21 56.24 43.72
N ASP A 108 38.21 56.40 44.57
CA ASP A 108 39.62 56.20 44.22
C ASP A 108 40.01 54.73 44.11
N SER A 109 41.12 54.47 43.42
CA SER A 109 41.60 53.10 43.12
C SER A 109 41.98 52.25 44.34
N GLY A 110 42.21 52.86 45.50
CA GLY A 110 42.51 52.15 46.74
C GLY A 110 41.29 51.83 47.61
N VAL A 111 40.07 52.07 47.13
CA VAL A 111 38.84 51.74 47.86
C VAL A 111 38.39 50.32 47.50
N THR A 112 38.35 49.44 48.51
CA THR A 112 37.99 48.02 48.33
C THR A 112 36.62 47.66 48.90
N ASN A 113 36.00 48.56 49.68
CA ASN A 113 34.68 48.36 50.27
C ASN A 113 33.62 49.13 49.49
N ASP A 114 32.40 48.59 49.44
CA ASP A 114 31.28 49.21 48.74
C ASP A 114 30.94 50.58 49.33
N GLN A 115 30.67 51.54 48.45
CA GLN A 115 30.22 52.88 48.79
C GLN A 115 28.76 53.02 48.37
N THR A 116 27.89 53.32 49.33
CA THR A 116 26.45 53.43 49.08
C THR A 116 26.00 54.88 49.20
N VAL A 117 25.54 55.46 48.09
CA VAL A 117 24.82 56.74 48.06
C VAL A 117 23.33 56.45 47.89
N ASN A 118 22.68 56.07 48.98
CA ASN A 118 21.25 55.81 49.07
C ASN A 118 20.41 57.11 49.23
N SER A 119 20.76 58.12 48.45
CA SER A 119 20.15 59.44 48.43
C SER A 119 19.84 59.81 47.00
N VAL A 120 18.76 60.56 46.78
CA VAL A 120 18.43 61.06 45.43
C VAL A 120 19.58 61.95 44.95
N LEU A 121 20.16 61.64 43.79
CA LEU A 121 21.16 62.50 43.14
C LEU A 121 20.47 63.42 42.14
N LYS A 122 20.79 64.71 42.18
CA LYS A 122 20.31 65.69 41.21
C LYS A 122 21.48 66.44 40.60
N GLY A 123 21.71 66.17 39.32
CA GLY A 123 22.78 66.78 38.55
C GLY A 123 22.44 68.15 37.99
N HIS A 124 23.45 68.99 37.83
CA HIS A 124 23.41 70.24 37.08
C HIS A 124 24.00 70.01 35.68
N SER A 125 23.17 69.84 34.65
CA SER A 125 23.55 69.63 33.23
C SER A 125 24.39 68.37 32.91
N ASN A 126 25.53 68.15 33.55
CA ASN A 126 26.40 66.99 33.35
C ASN A 126 26.73 66.35 34.71
N PHE A 127 26.46 65.05 34.85
CA PHE A 127 26.80 64.28 36.04
C PHE A 127 27.91 63.28 35.71
N THR A 128 28.87 63.12 36.61
CA THR A 128 29.97 62.15 36.45
C THR A 128 30.03 61.19 37.63
N ALA A 129 29.98 59.89 37.37
CA ALA A 129 30.29 58.88 38.38
C ALA A 129 31.60 58.19 37.99
N THR A 130 32.56 58.16 38.91
CA THR A 130 33.84 57.50 38.71
C THR A 130 34.04 56.46 39.80
N ASN A 131 34.29 55.21 39.41
CA ASN A 131 34.71 54.17 40.35
C ASN A 131 36.02 53.55 39.86
N ASN A 132 37.14 53.97 40.44
CA ASN A 132 38.45 53.38 40.16
C ASN A 132 38.79 52.21 41.11
N GLY A 133 38.03 52.04 42.19
CA GLY A 133 38.24 51.03 43.23
C GLY A 133 37.71 49.65 42.83
N THR A 134 37.85 48.68 43.73
CA THR A 134 37.32 47.31 43.53
C THR A 134 36.03 47.05 44.29
N GLY A 135 35.64 47.93 45.21
CA GLY A 135 34.33 47.87 45.85
C GLY A 135 33.26 48.54 44.98
N ASP A 136 32.01 48.14 45.14
CA ASP A 136 30.91 48.64 44.31
C ASP A 136 30.54 50.08 44.70
N LEU A 137 30.19 50.91 43.71
CA LEU A 137 29.53 52.18 43.95
C LEU A 137 28.02 52.02 43.72
N LEU A 138 27.28 51.97 44.81
CA LEU A 138 25.83 51.75 44.82
C LEU A 138 25.10 53.08 44.91
N LEU A 139 24.44 53.48 43.83
CA LEU A 139 23.68 54.72 43.73
C LEU A 139 22.19 54.41 43.79
N SER A 140 21.41 55.23 44.50
CA SER A 140 19.95 55.12 44.51
C SER A 140 19.36 55.78 43.25
N SER A 141 18.37 56.65 43.39
CA SER A 141 17.75 57.35 42.27
C SER A 141 18.55 58.55 41.79
N TYR A 142 18.50 58.84 40.49
CA TYR A 142 18.96 60.10 39.91
C TYR A 142 17.76 60.85 39.31
N ALA A 143 17.63 62.14 39.61
CA ALA A 143 16.52 62.96 39.13
C ALA A 143 17.00 64.29 38.56
N ASN A 144 16.75 64.51 37.26
CA ASN A 144 17.02 65.80 36.62
C ASN A 144 15.71 66.54 36.31
N THR A 145 15.26 67.34 37.28
CA THR A 145 13.96 68.04 37.23
C THR A 145 14.08 69.55 36.98
N SER A 146 15.27 70.10 36.76
CA SER A 146 15.49 71.55 36.58
C SER A 146 16.44 71.87 35.44
N GLY A 147 16.08 72.84 34.59
CA GLY A 147 16.88 73.25 33.42
C GLY A 147 16.05 73.28 32.15
N ASP A 148 16.65 73.75 31.06
CA ASP A 148 16.03 73.82 29.73
C ASP A 148 15.72 72.40 29.22
N LYS A 149 14.50 72.20 28.73
CA LYS A 149 14.06 70.93 28.13
C LYS A 149 14.68 70.70 26.75
N GLU A 150 15.21 71.75 26.12
CA GLU A 150 15.87 71.72 24.80
C GLU A 150 17.38 71.41 24.87
N SER A 151 17.94 71.17 26.05
CA SER A 151 19.37 70.88 26.25
C SER A 151 19.64 69.38 26.30
N HIS A 152 20.79 68.95 25.76
CA HIS A 152 21.30 67.59 25.91
C HIS A 152 22.05 67.47 27.25
N TYR A 153 21.71 66.46 28.04
CA TYR A 153 22.33 66.20 29.33
C TYR A 153 23.23 64.96 29.21
N ALA A 154 24.48 65.08 29.65
CA ALA A 154 25.45 63.99 29.57
C ALA A 154 25.73 63.38 30.94
N HIS A 155 25.68 62.06 31.01
CA HIS A 155 26.15 61.26 32.13
C HIS A 155 27.44 60.58 31.71
N THR A 156 28.54 60.92 32.38
CA THR A 156 29.83 60.28 32.12
C THR A 156 30.11 59.29 33.24
N ILE A 157 30.20 58.02 32.89
CA ILE A 157 30.47 56.93 33.83
C ILE A 157 31.86 56.40 33.50
N ASN A 158 32.81 56.56 34.41
CA ASN A 158 34.17 56.05 34.28
C ASN A 158 34.42 55.01 35.39
N ALA A 159 34.21 53.75 35.06
CA ALA A 159 34.15 52.67 36.05
C ALA A 159 35.20 51.61 35.71
N GLN A 160 36.29 51.55 36.48
CA GLN A 160 37.19 50.40 36.53
C GLN A 160 36.63 49.32 37.46
N GLY A 161 35.97 49.71 38.56
CA GLY A 161 35.10 48.86 39.37
C GLY A 161 33.62 49.10 39.06
N ASP A 162 32.73 48.33 39.69
CA ASP A 162 31.32 48.29 39.34
C ASP A 162 30.54 49.49 39.90
N ILE A 163 29.54 49.95 39.14
CA ILE A 163 28.60 51.01 39.53
C ILE A 163 27.18 50.51 39.28
N THR A 164 26.35 50.52 40.32
CA THR A 164 24.97 50.04 40.24
C THR A 164 23.98 51.11 40.65
N PHE A 165 23.04 51.43 39.77
CA PHE A 165 21.88 52.28 40.07
C PHE A 165 20.69 51.41 40.50
N ARG A 166 20.34 51.47 41.78
CA ARG A 166 19.24 50.71 42.39
C ARG A 166 17.92 51.47 42.44
N GLY A 167 17.93 52.78 42.15
CA GLY A 167 16.74 53.62 42.15
C GLY A 167 16.49 54.26 40.79
N ASN A 168 15.30 54.80 40.61
CA ASN A 168 14.87 55.32 39.30
C ASN A 168 15.79 56.45 38.79
N VAL A 169 16.09 56.42 37.50
CA VAL A 169 16.73 57.50 36.77
C VAL A 169 15.68 58.24 35.97
N THR A 170 15.26 59.39 36.50
CA THR A 170 14.22 60.23 35.90
C THR A 170 14.83 61.41 35.15
N THR A 171 14.56 61.44 33.84
CA THR A 171 15.06 62.47 32.92
C THR A 171 14.17 63.72 32.89
N GLY A 172 12.91 63.58 33.32
CA GLY A 172 11.94 64.69 33.40
C GLY A 172 11.56 65.24 32.03
N GLY A 173 11.47 64.36 31.01
CA GLY A 173 11.20 64.70 29.62
C GLY A 173 12.36 65.43 28.94
N ARG A 174 13.61 65.04 29.23
CA ARG A 174 14.85 65.58 28.62
C ARG A 174 15.64 64.47 27.95
N THR A 175 16.46 64.82 26.97
CA THR A 175 17.31 63.88 26.25
C THR A 175 18.61 63.61 27.03
N PHE A 176 18.89 62.33 27.28
CA PHE A 176 20.03 61.89 28.07
C PHE A 176 21.00 61.03 27.27
N GLN A 177 22.29 61.38 27.32
CA GLN A 177 23.35 60.54 26.80
C GLN A 177 24.20 60.01 27.95
N VAL A 178 24.21 58.70 28.14
CA VAL A 178 25.08 58.04 29.12
C VAL A 178 26.29 57.48 28.36
N THR A 179 27.49 57.88 28.75
CA THR A 179 28.74 57.40 28.17
C THR A 179 29.51 56.61 29.21
N LYS A 180 29.74 55.32 28.97
CA LYS A 180 30.49 54.41 29.84
C LYS A 180 31.90 54.18 29.30
N THR A 181 32.88 54.25 30.19
CA THR A 181 34.30 53.95 29.97
C THR A 181 34.87 53.17 31.15
N GLY A 182 36.01 52.50 30.98
CA GLY A 182 36.66 51.64 31.99
C GLY A 182 36.09 50.23 32.04
N ALA A 183 36.85 49.28 32.61
CA ALA A 183 36.56 47.85 32.49
C ALA A 183 35.40 47.31 33.34
N GLY A 184 34.95 48.04 34.37
CA GLY A 184 33.91 47.59 35.30
C GLY A 184 32.50 47.61 34.70
N THR A 185 31.55 47.05 35.43
CA THR A 185 30.13 46.95 35.05
C THR A 185 29.34 48.19 35.47
N LEU A 186 28.48 48.69 34.58
CA LEU A 186 27.43 49.65 34.91
C LEU A 186 26.08 48.92 34.90
N ALA A 187 25.45 48.77 36.06
CA ALA A 187 24.16 48.08 36.19
C ALA A 187 23.02 49.06 36.51
N TYR A 188 21.85 48.82 35.90
CA TYR A 188 20.60 49.50 36.24
C TYR A 188 19.54 48.48 36.69
N GLU A 189 19.13 48.54 37.96
CA GLU A 189 18.17 47.60 38.57
C GLU A 189 16.77 48.19 38.74
N ALA A 190 16.52 49.39 38.20
CA ALA A 190 15.28 50.15 38.41
C ALA A 190 14.80 50.80 37.11
N THR A 191 13.81 51.71 37.20
CA THR A 191 13.30 52.40 36.02
C THR A 191 14.28 53.43 35.49
N PHE A 192 14.56 53.39 34.19
CA PHE A 192 15.24 54.47 33.48
C PHE A 192 14.29 55.06 32.43
N ASP A 193 14.10 56.37 32.50
CA ASP A 193 13.21 57.08 31.58
C ASP A 193 13.93 57.41 30.26
N PHE A 194 13.52 56.78 29.17
CA PHE A 194 13.99 57.06 27.81
C PHE A 194 13.09 58.05 27.11
N ASN A 195 13.69 59.14 26.64
CA ASN A 195 12.98 60.14 25.87
C ASN A 195 13.30 60.01 24.38
N LEU A 196 12.25 60.01 23.54
CA LEU A 196 12.32 59.89 22.10
C LEU A 196 11.37 60.91 21.44
N GLY A 197 11.80 61.56 20.35
CA GLY A 197 10.93 62.43 19.55
C GLY A 197 11.65 63.58 18.85
N HIS A 198 10.91 64.64 18.47
CA HIS A 198 11.47 65.85 17.84
C HIS A 198 11.53 67.05 18.78
N ARG A 199 12.52 67.92 18.54
CA ARG A 199 12.49 69.33 19.00
C ARG A 199 11.41 70.11 18.26
N ALA A 200 11.02 71.27 18.81
CA ALA A 200 10.11 72.22 18.15
C ALA A 200 10.61 72.72 16.77
N ASN A 201 11.89 72.49 16.43
CA ASN A 201 12.50 72.82 15.13
C ASN A 201 12.61 71.65 14.15
N GLY A 202 12.10 70.45 14.50
CA GLY A 202 12.10 69.26 13.65
C GLY A 202 13.32 68.35 13.76
N ALA A 203 14.33 68.65 14.58
CA ALA A 203 15.47 67.75 14.79
C ALA A 203 15.08 66.55 15.69
N VAL A 204 15.48 65.34 15.29
CA VAL A 204 15.28 64.10 16.08
C VAL A 204 16.19 64.12 17.31
N GLU A 205 15.63 63.83 18.48
CA GLU A 205 16.35 63.59 19.72
C GLU A 205 16.02 62.21 20.28
N GLN A 206 17.06 61.52 20.75
CA GLN A 206 16.93 60.24 21.43
C GLN A 206 17.86 60.21 22.64
N SER A 207 17.36 59.69 23.75
CA SER A 207 18.25 59.25 24.82
C SER A 207 19.04 58.04 24.31
N LYS A 208 20.29 57.88 24.76
CA LYS A 208 21.17 56.81 24.26
C LYS A 208 22.26 56.46 25.28
N PHE A 209 22.56 55.17 25.40
CA PHE A 209 23.78 54.65 26.02
C PHE A 209 24.87 54.48 24.97
N ILE A 210 26.09 54.91 25.29
CA ILE A 210 27.30 54.69 24.49
C ILE A 210 28.32 53.99 25.38
N ILE A 211 28.63 52.74 25.06
CA ILE A 211 29.56 51.90 25.82
C ILE A 211 30.87 51.85 25.05
N ASN A 212 31.85 52.65 25.52
CA ASN A 212 33.16 52.74 24.90
C ASN A 212 34.17 51.72 25.44
N ASP A 213 33.90 51.14 26.62
CA ASP A 213 34.72 50.14 27.31
C ASP A 213 33.94 49.55 28.52
N GLY A 214 34.23 48.30 28.89
CA GLY A 214 33.56 47.55 29.96
C GLY A 214 32.14 47.08 29.61
N THR A 215 31.33 46.81 30.63
CA THR A 215 30.01 46.16 30.47
C THR A 215 28.86 47.05 30.94
N LEU A 216 27.74 47.05 30.20
CA LEU A 216 26.45 47.58 30.64
C LEU A 216 25.50 46.41 30.98
N ASP A 217 24.99 46.35 32.20
CA ASP A 217 23.96 45.37 32.59
C ASP A 217 22.58 46.04 32.66
N ILE A 218 21.70 45.62 31.77
CA ILE A 218 20.30 46.07 31.65
C ILE A 218 19.31 44.93 31.87
N SER A 219 19.78 43.76 32.29
CA SER A 219 18.94 42.56 32.50
C SER A 219 17.81 42.78 33.52
N GLN A 220 18.01 43.67 34.49
CA GLN A 220 17.00 44.06 35.48
C GLN A 220 16.41 45.46 35.26
N MET A 221 16.81 46.15 34.19
CA MET A 221 16.38 47.52 33.93
C MET A 221 14.92 47.55 33.48
N THR A 222 14.11 48.42 34.10
CA THR A 222 12.82 48.80 33.55
C THR A 222 13.00 49.99 32.60
N LEU A 223 12.93 49.76 31.30
CA LEU A 223 12.95 50.83 30.31
C LEU A 223 11.56 51.47 30.23
N ARG A 224 11.45 52.79 30.41
CA ARG A 224 10.17 53.51 30.26
C ARG A 224 10.29 54.60 29.21
N PHE A 225 9.52 54.51 28.14
CA PHE A 225 9.45 55.56 27.15
C PHE A 225 8.55 56.72 27.60
N GLU A 226 9.01 57.95 27.40
CA GLU A 226 8.28 59.18 27.71
C GLU A 226 8.46 60.24 26.60
N THR A 227 7.60 61.26 26.60
CA THR A 227 7.70 62.41 25.68
C THR A 227 8.33 63.64 26.36
N ASN A 228 8.83 64.57 25.55
CA ASN A 228 9.33 65.89 26.00
C ASN A 228 8.31 66.73 26.81
N THR A 229 7.00 66.43 26.71
CA THR A 229 5.91 67.24 27.28
C THR A 229 5.33 66.68 28.58
N GLY A 230 5.60 65.42 28.93
CA GLY A 230 5.18 64.82 30.20
C GLY A 230 5.20 63.28 30.17
N SER A 231 4.88 62.67 31.31
CA SER A 231 4.72 61.22 31.44
C SER A 231 3.47 60.76 30.66
N GLY A 232 3.64 59.90 29.65
CA GLY A 232 2.57 59.33 28.84
C GLY A 232 3.13 58.51 27.67
N SER A 233 2.29 57.67 27.06
CA SER A 233 2.64 56.92 25.84
C SER A 233 3.06 57.87 24.72
N ILE A 234 4.07 57.47 23.95
CA ILE A 234 4.51 58.21 22.77
C ILE A 234 3.49 58.00 21.66
N ASP A 235 2.98 59.09 21.08
CA ASP A 235 2.21 59.02 19.84
C ASP A 235 3.12 58.51 18.71
N PRO A 236 2.86 57.34 18.10
CA PRO A 236 3.68 56.81 17.02
C PRO A 236 3.82 57.79 15.85
N ALA A 237 2.83 58.65 15.60
CA ALA A 237 2.89 59.66 14.55
C ALA A 237 3.95 60.75 14.80
N ALA A 238 4.46 60.85 16.04
CA ALA A 238 5.56 61.73 16.38
C ALA A 238 6.96 61.13 16.09
N LEU A 239 7.03 59.85 15.70
CA LEU A 239 8.26 59.17 15.31
C LEU A 239 8.38 59.17 13.78
N THR A 240 9.43 59.82 13.24
CA THR A 240 9.62 59.93 11.77
C THR A 240 10.72 59.03 11.20
N ASN A 241 11.56 58.45 12.06
CA ASN A 241 12.54 57.45 11.65
C ASN A 241 11.98 56.04 11.88
N SER A 242 12.31 55.13 10.98
CA SER A 242 12.03 53.69 11.13
C SER A 242 12.94 53.00 12.16
N SER A 243 13.95 53.70 12.72
CA SER A 243 14.84 53.15 13.74
C SER A 243 15.52 54.23 14.60
N TYR A 244 15.70 53.93 15.90
CA TYR A 244 16.37 54.74 16.92
C TYR A 244 17.34 53.86 17.73
N VAL A 245 18.58 54.29 17.91
CA VAL A 245 19.59 53.52 18.67
C VAL A 245 19.50 53.82 20.17
N LEU A 246 19.12 52.84 20.97
CA LEU A 246 18.98 52.97 22.43
C LEU A 246 20.30 52.69 23.17
N VAL A 247 21.02 51.66 22.73
CA VAL A 247 22.34 51.28 23.24
C VAL A 247 23.27 51.08 22.05
N ASP A 248 24.47 51.63 22.15
CA ASP A 248 25.57 51.41 21.22
C ASP A 248 26.76 50.91 22.01
N TYR A 249 27.11 49.66 21.78
CA TYR A 249 28.13 48.93 22.52
C TYR A 249 29.26 48.45 21.62
N ALA A 250 29.50 49.13 20.49
CA ALA A 250 30.54 48.75 19.52
C ALA A 250 31.97 48.62 20.08
N ALA A 251 32.25 49.20 21.26
CA ALA A 251 33.56 49.12 21.91
C ALA A 251 33.50 48.55 23.34
N GLY A 252 32.39 47.91 23.73
CA GLY A 252 32.22 47.24 25.02
C GLY A 252 31.23 46.09 24.93
N ASP A 253 30.64 45.72 26.05
CA ASP A 253 29.67 44.60 26.14
C ASP A 253 28.35 45.03 26.79
N VAL A 254 27.30 44.25 26.55
CA VAL A 254 26.00 44.38 27.19
C VAL A 254 25.54 43.04 27.76
N ILE A 255 25.02 43.04 28.99
CA ILE A 255 24.33 41.91 29.60
C ILE A 255 22.83 42.17 29.52
N VAL A 256 22.13 41.20 28.95
CA VAL A 256 20.67 41.17 28.78
C VAL A 256 20.12 39.90 29.42
N ASP A 257 18.82 39.86 29.73
CA ASP A 257 18.15 38.65 30.20
C ASP A 257 17.86 37.69 29.01
N SER A 258 17.81 36.39 29.30
CA SER A 258 17.51 35.31 28.35
C SER A 258 16.09 35.37 27.79
N THR A 259 15.16 35.99 28.52
CA THR A 259 13.76 36.14 28.10
C THR A 259 13.42 37.54 27.58
N ASN A 260 14.09 38.59 28.04
CA ASN A 260 13.85 39.96 27.58
C ASN A 260 15.14 40.80 27.50
N ILE A 261 15.29 41.64 26.46
CA ILE A 261 16.49 42.50 26.28
C ILE A 261 16.66 43.48 27.47
N PHE A 262 15.55 44.03 27.94
CA PHE A 262 15.45 44.80 29.18
C PHE A 262 14.58 44.01 30.15
N GLY A 263 14.83 44.09 31.46
CA GLY A 263 14.00 43.39 32.45
C GLY A 263 12.50 43.69 32.34
N THR A 264 12.11 44.92 32.01
CA THR A 264 10.72 45.28 31.65
C THR A 264 10.71 46.49 30.72
N VAL A 265 9.77 46.55 29.77
CA VAL A 265 9.59 47.72 28.88
C VAL A 265 8.19 48.31 29.08
N ASN A 266 8.12 49.61 29.38
CA ASN A 266 6.88 50.36 29.59
C ASN A 266 6.71 51.45 28.52
N ASN A 267 5.47 51.66 28.08
CA ASN A 267 5.08 52.67 27.08
C ASN A 267 5.78 52.50 25.71
N LEU A 268 6.04 51.27 25.28
CA LEU A 268 6.56 51.00 23.94
C LEU A 268 5.60 51.63 22.89
N PRO A 269 6.10 52.45 21.93
CA PRO A 269 5.23 53.04 20.92
C PRO A 269 4.61 51.97 20.02
N ASP A 270 3.30 52.06 19.76
CA ASP A 270 2.60 51.12 18.87
C ASP A 270 3.27 51.07 17.49
N GLY A 271 3.46 49.86 16.95
CA GLY A 271 4.15 49.64 15.67
C GLY A 271 5.68 49.64 15.74
N PHE A 272 6.28 49.61 16.94
CA PHE A 272 7.73 49.51 17.14
C PHE A 272 8.11 48.35 18.08
N GLU A 273 9.29 47.77 17.87
CA GLU A 273 9.88 46.71 18.69
C GLU A 273 11.28 47.08 19.19
N ILE A 274 11.74 46.41 20.25
CA ILE A 274 13.14 46.46 20.69
C ILE A 274 13.91 45.36 19.97
N PHE A 275 14.84 45.75 19.11
CA PHE A 275 15.66 44.85 18.33
C PHE A 275 17.10 44.85 18.82
N HIS A 276 17.64 43.67 19.09
CA HIS A 276 19.05 43.48 19.44
C HIS A 276 19.87 43.20 18.17
N ASP A 277 20.41 44.26 17.57
CA ASP A 277 21.30 44.19 16.42
C ASP A 277 22.73 43.81 16.85
N THR A 278 22.93 42.53 17.10
CA THR A 278 24.24 41.98 17.49
C THR A 278 25.31 42.17 16.41
N ALA A 279 24.91 42.25 15.12
CA ALA A 279 25.84 42.44 14.01
C ALA A 279 26.48 43.84 13.99
N ASN A 280 25.72 44.85 14.40
CA ASN A 280 26.21 46.23 14.51
C ASN A 280 26.51 46.65 15.96
N SER A 281 26.46 45.70 16.91
CA SER A 281 26.66 45.94 18.34
C SER A 281 25.75 47.05 18.89
N GLN A 282 24.45 46.96 18.58
CA GLN A 282 23.45 47.96 18.97
C GLN A 282 22.16 47.34 19.48
N ILE A 283 21.49 48.02 20.41
CA ILE A 283 20.07 47.76 20.75
C ILE A 283 19.27 48.95 20.22
N ARG A 284 18.25 48.68 19.41
CA ARG A 284 17.47 49.69 18.71
C ARG A 284 15.98 49.56 19.04
N LEU A 285 15.29 50.69 19.05
CA LEU A 285 13.86 50.73 18.82
C LEU A 285 13.67 50.83 17.30
N GLN A 286 13.04 49.85 16.67
CA GLN A 286 12.77 49.88 15.23
C GLN A 286 11.29 49.72 14.95
N GLN A 287 10.82 50.30 13.86
CA GLN A 287 9.46 50.05 13.40
C GLN A 287 9.33 48.55 13.12
N ILE A 288 8.28 47.93 13.64
CA ILE A 288 7.96 46.54 13.37
C ILE A 288 7.83 46.44 11.85
N GLN A 289 8.79 45.80 11.20
CA GLN A 289 8.58 45.32 9.84
C GLN A 289 7.67 44.11 9.97
N GLY A 290 6.36 44.37 10.08
CA GLY A 290 5.39 43.28 10.10
C GLY A 290 5.55 42.51 8.79
N ILE A 291 5.37 41.20 8.85
CA ILE A 291 5.47 40.39 7.65
C ILE A 291 4.31 40.82 6.74
N PRO A 292 4.55 41.24 5.49
CA PRO A 292 3.46 41.57 4.58
C PRO A 292 2.47 40.42 4.51
N GLY A 293 1.18 40.73 4.70
CA GLY A 293 0.13 39.72 4.83
C GLY A 293 -0.01 39.08 6.22
N GLN A 294 0.59 39.63 7.27
CA GLN A 294 0.34 39.20 8.66
C GLN A 294 -0.91 39.84 9.23
N TRP A 295 -1.71 39.05 9.93
CA TRP A 295 -2.89 39.50 10.66
C TRP A 295 -2.49 40.21 11.97
N ILE A 296 -2.94 41.46 12.14
CA ILE A 296 -2.71 42.30 13.34
C ILE A 296 -3.99 42.56 14.14
N GLY A 297 -5.13 42.07 13.65
CA GLY A 297 -6.41 42.26 14.33
C GLY A 297 -6.43 41.55 15.67
N ASP A 298 -6.17 42.29 16.75
CA ASP A 298 -6.31 41.82 18.14
C ASP A 298 -7.74 41.40 18.50
N VAL A 299 -8.73 41.52 17.61
CA VAL A 299 -10.14 41.14 17.82
C VAL A 299 -10.68 40.36 16.62
N SER A 300 -11.64 39.46 16.87
CA SER A 300 -12.39 38.76 15.81
C SER A 300 -12.93 39.75 14.75
N GLY A 301 -12.83 39.39 13.48
CA GLY A 301 -13.08 40.32 12.38
C GLY A 301 -13.35 39.63 11.04
N THR A 302 -13.36 40.44 9.97
CA THR A 302 -13.51 39.93 8.61
C THR A 302 -12.20 39.96 7.86
N TRP A 303 -11.91 38.90 7.10
CA TRP A 303 -10.71 38.80 6.27
C TRP A 303 -10.53 40.00 5.34
N GLN A 304 -11.65 40.52 4.82
CA GLN A 304 -11.69 41.59 3.81
C GLN A 304 -11.39 43.00 4.36
N THR A 305 -11.35 43.19 5.67
CA THR A 305 -11.02 44.48 6.30
C THR A 305 -9.51 44.67 6.23
N VAL A 306 -9.04 45.71 5.55
CA VAL A 306 -7.60 45.94 5.30
C VAL A 306 -6.86 46.29 6.59
N GLU A 307 -7.53 46.98 7.51
CA GLU A 307 -7.00 47.42 8.81
C GLU A 307 -6.66 46.25 9.76
N ASN A 308 -7.07 45.03 9.43
CA ASN A 308 -6.71 43.83 10.18
C ASN A 308 -5.37 43.24 9.74
N TRP A 309 -4.70 43.81 8.75
CA TRP A 309 -3.43 43.34 8.19
C TRP A 309 -2.33 44.39 8.41
N VAL A 310 -1.10 43.92 8.62
CA VAL A 310 0.09 44.79 8.66
C VAL A 310 0.08 45.73 7.46
N ASP A 311 0.35 47.02 7.70
CA ASP A 311 0.43 48.07 6.69
C ASP A 311 -0.82 48.22 5.80
N ASP A 312 -1.99 47.78 6.30
CA ASP A 312 -3.23 47.67 5.53
C ASP A 312 -3.10 46.78 4.26
N ASP A 313 -2.09 45.90 4.22
CA ASP A 313 -1.74 45.09 3.07
C ASP A 313 -2.33 43.67 3.17
N LYS A 314 -3.62 43.57 2.83
CA LYS A 314 -4.37 42.31 2.84
C LYS A 314 -3.84 41.35 1.76
N PRO A 315 -3.41 40.12 2.12
CA PRO A 315 -2.86 39.16 1.17
C PRO A 315 -3.85 38.80 0.06
N GLY A 316 -3.31 38.65 -1.14
CA GLY A 316 -3.99 38.32 -2.38
C GLY A 316 -3.47 37.04 -3.03
N GLY A 317 -3.83 36.86 -4.30
CA GLY A 317 -3.54 35.63 -5.02
C GLY A 317 -2.03 35.40 -5.20
N GLY A 318 -1.53 34.28 -4.65
CA GLY A 318 -0.11 33.90 -4.70
C GLY A 318 0.70 34.29 -3.46
N GLU A 319 0.10 35.01 -2.51
CA GLU A 319 0.77 35.47 -1.28
C GLU A 319 0.50 34.54 -0.09
N THR A 320 1.29 34.68 0.96
CA THR A 320 1.11 33.96 2.23
C THR A 320 0.41 34.87 3.22
N ALA A 321 -0.58 34.36 3.94
CA ALA A 321 -1.18 35.03 5.08
C ALA A 321 -0.56 34.47 6.37
N TYR A 322 -0.06 35.35 7.23
CA TYR A 322 0.62 34.98 8.47
C TYR A 322 -0.26 35.28 9.69
N PHE A 323 -0.25 34.38 10.66
CA PHE A 323 -0.96 34.48 11.93
C PHE A 323 0.04 34.20 13.04
N GLY A 324 0.34 35.20 13.88
CA GLY A 324 1.37 35.09 14.91
C GLY A 324 0.82 35.35 16.31
N ASP A 325 1.71 35.71 17.22
CA ASP A 325 1.38 35.99 18.62
C ASP A 325 0.44 37.21 18.71
N LEU A 326 -0.80 36.95 19.14
CA LEU A 326 -1.85 37.94 19.38
C LEU A 326 -2.19 37.96 20.86
N SER A 327 -2.86 39.02 21.30
CA SER A 327 -3.31 39.11 22.71
C SER A 327 -4.50 38.18 23.06
N GLN A 328 -5.23 37.65 22.07
CA GLN A 328 -6.38 36.75 22.28
C GLN A 328 -6.69 35.85 21.07
N THR A 329 -7.44 34.77 21.31
CA THR A 329 -7.99 33.88 20.26
C THR A 329 -8.91 34.65 19.31
N THR A 330 -8.90 34.35 18.02
CA THR A 330 -9.68 35.13 17.03
C THR A 330 -10.58 34.26 16.15
N THR A 331 -11.75 34.81 15.81
CA THR A 331 -12.63 34.25 14.78
C THR A 331 -12.61 35.16 13.56
N ILE A 332 -12.26 34.60 12.40
CA ILE A 332 -12.10 35.31 11.14
C ILE A 332 -13.19 34.87 10.16
N SER A 333 -14.08 35.78 9.81
CA SER A 333 -15.17 35.52 8.86
C SER A 333 -14.79 35.94 7.45
N LEU A 334 -14.94 35.03 6.49
CA LEU A 334 -14.75 35.34 5.08
C LEU A 334 -16.08 35.82 4.48
N THR A 335 -16.16 37.09 4.06
CA THR A 335 -17.36 37.64 3.41
C THR A 335 -17.42 37.34 1.91
N SER A 336 -16.27 37.09 1.29
CA SER A 336 -16.10 36.61 -0.09
C SER A 336 -15.08 35.47 -0.16
N ASN A 337 -15.02 34.76 -1.29
CA ASN A 337 -13.97 33.76 -1.51
C ASN A 337 -12.60 34.44 -1.49
N VAL A 338 -11.63 33.80 -0.83
CA VAL A 338 -10.26 34.30 -0.69
C VAL A 338 -9.33 33.47 -1.56
N THR A 339 -8.40 34.09 -2.27
CA THR A 339 -7.36 33.39 -3.03
C THR A 339 -6.01 33.80 -2.49
N ILE A 340 -5.23 32.82 -2.02
CA ILE A 340 -3.89 32.96 -1.43
C ILE A 340 -3.06 31.72 -1.77
N SER A 341 -1.75 31.75 -1.60
CA SER A 341 -0.92 30.55 -1.73
C SER A 341 -0.95 29.73 -0.44
N GLN A 342 -0.78 30.39 0.71
CA GLN A 342 -0.53 29.71 1.98
C GLN A 342 -1.18 30.41 3.17
N LEU A 343 -1.66 29.63 4.14
CA LEU A 343 -1.92 30.07 5.51
C LEU A 343 -0.74 29.59 6.37
N ASN A 344 -0.11 30.50 7.11
CA ASN A 344 0.98 30.18 8.04
C ASN A 344 0.62 30.61 9.46
N PHE A 345 0.55 29.67 10.38
CA PHE A 345 0.43 29.91 11.81
C PHE A 345 1.82 29.82 12.42
N MET A 346 2.33 30.98 12.83
CA MET A 346 3.68 31.17 13.32
C MET A 346 3.82 30.68 14.76
N ASP A 347 5.05 30.45 15.20
CA ASP A 347 5.37 30.25 16.62
C ASP A 347 4.65 31.26 17.52
N GLY A 348 4.07 30.78 18.62
CA GLY A 348 3.28 31.56 19.57
C GLY A 348 1.84 31.89 19.14
N ALA A 349 1.38 31.47 17.95
CA ALA A 349 0.01 31.73 17.51
C ALA A 349 -1.04 31.18 18.50
N LEU A 350 -2.00 32.02 18.87
CA LEU A 350 -3.19 31.61 19.63
C LEU A 350 -4.19 30.88 18.72
N ALA A 351 -5.30 30.38 19.27
CA ALA A 351 -6.33 29.73 18.45
C ALA A 351 -6.98 30.68 17.44
N HIS A 352 -7.00 30.29 16.16
CA HIS A 352 -7.73 30.98 15.10
C HIS A 352 -8.82 30.08 14.50
N THR A 353 -10.02 30.62 14.36
CA THR A 353 -11.15 29.94 13.70
C THR A 353 -11.59 30.69 12.44
N PHE A 354 -11.54 30.02 11.28
CA PHE A 354 -11.97 30.58 9.99
C PHE A 354 -13.32 30.04 9.56
N ASN A 355 -14.26 30.92 9.21
CA ASN A 355 -15.64 30.54 8.92
C ASN A 355 -16.19 31.14 7.60
N SER A 356 -17.28 30.53 7.12
CA SER A 356 -18.16 31.00 6.04
C SER A 356 -17.73 30.65 4.60
N LYS A 357 -17.01 31.54 3.89
CA LYS A 357 -16.69 31.35 2.46
C LYS A 357 -15.44 30.49 2.28
N ARG A 358 -15.05 30.25 1.02
CA ARG A 358 -13.96 29.31 0.68
C ARG A 358 -12.60 30.00 0.54
N PHE A 359 -11.54 29.24 0.76
CA PHE A 359 -10.16 29.56 0.37
C PHE A 359 -9.80 28.83 -0.92
N ASP A 360 -9.29 29.54 -1.92
CA ASP A 360 -8.58 28.98 -3.06
C ASP A 360 -7.07 29.01 -2.70
N ILE A 361 -6.50 27.87 -2.30
CA ILE A 361 -5.22 27.77 -1.55
C ILE A 361 -4.36 26.57 -1.99
N GLN A 362 -3.05 26.63 -1.76
CA GLN A 362 -2.09 25.56 -2.05
C GLN A 362 -1.55 24.87 -0.80
N SER A 363 -1.36 25.60 0.30
CA SER A 363 -0.75 25.05 1.51
C SER A 363 -1.26 25.66 2.82
N ILE A 364 -1.15 24.88 3.89
CA ILE A 364 -1.40 25.29 5.28
C ILE A 364 -0.21 24.80 6.10
N ILE A 365 0.38 25.69 6.88
CA ILE A 365 1.51 25.39 7.75
C ILE A 365 1.18 25.89 9.16
N VAL A 366 1.32 25.00 10.13
CA VAL A 366 1.36 25.31 11.56
C VAL A 366 2.78 25.02 12.04
N GLU A 367 3.46 26.05 12.54
CA GLU A 367 4.84 25.97 13.04
C GLU A 367 4.93 25.20 14.37
N ASP A 368 6.13 24.75 14.74
CA ASP A 368 6.37 23.82 15.86
C ASP A 368 6.06 24.40 17.25
N GLY A 369 6.14 25.71 17.41
CA GLY A 369 5.79 26.40 18.65
C GLY A 369 4.30 26.73 18.84
N VAL A 370 3.42 26.29 17.93
CA VAL A 370 1.97 26.48 18.09
C VAL A 370 1.40 25.41 19.04
N THR A 371 0.83 25.87 20.16
CA THR A 371 0.30 25.00 21.23
C THR A 371 -1.22 25.08 21.39
N GLN A 372 -1.93 25.75 20.47
CA GLN A 372 -3.39 25.86 20.49
C GLN A 372 -3.99 25.46 19.14
N ASP A 373 -5.19 24.91 19.20
CA ASP A 373 -5.88 24.36 18.04
C ASP A 373 -6.16 25.44 16.99
N GLN A 374 -6.02 25.06 15.72
CA GLN A 374 -6.33 25.91 14.58
C GLN A 374 -7.49 25.31 13.81
N GLU A 375 -8.55 26.09 13.59
CA GLU A 375 -9.79 25.61 13.00
C GLU A 375 -10.09 26.32 11.69
N ILE A 376 -10.18 25.58 10.59
CA ILE A 376 -10.51 26.11 9.27
C ILE A 376 -11.79 25.46 8.78
N ASN A 377 -12.93 25.94 9.28
CA ASN A 377 -14.27 25.45 8.93
C ASN A 377 -14.72 25.87 7.52
N SER A 378 -13.94 26.75 6.88
CA SER A 378 -14.13 27.17 5.50
C SER A 378 -13.77 26.08 4.49
N LEU A 379 -14.51 26.01 3.37
CA LEU A 379 -14.15 25.13 2.24
C LEU A 379 -12.76 25.48 1.72
N LEU A 380 -11.88 24.48 1.62
CA LEU A 380 -10.57 24.57 0.99
C LEU A 380 -10.68 24.11 -0.46
N LYS A 381 -10.20 24.93 -1.39
CA LYS A 381 -10.16 24.60 -2.81
C LYS A 381 -8.74 24.67 -3.34
N GLY A 382 -8.20 23.51 -3.72
CA GLY A 382 -6.91 23.42 -4.39
C GLY A 382 -7.01 23.60 -5.91
N SER A 383 -5.88 23.92 -6.54
CA SER A 383 -5.70 23.93 -8.00
C SER A 383 -4.67 22.90 -8.50
N GLY A 384 -4.32 21.92 -7.64
CA GLY A 384 -3.30 20.90 -7.89
C GLY A 384 -2.99 20.10 -6.64
N GLY A 385 -1.71 19.79 -6.40
CA GLY A 385 -1.26 19.23 -5.13
C GLY A 385 -1.49 20.20 -3.96
N PHE A 386 -1.93 19.68 -2.82
CA PHE A 386 -2.20 20.44 -1.60
C PHE A 386 -1.26 19.99 -0.48
N THR A 387 -0.77 20.92 0.32
CA THR A 387 0.15 20.62 1.44
C THR A 387 -0.47 21.05 2.76
N ALA A 388 -0.60 20.13 3.72
CA ALA A 388 -0.96 20.45 5.10
C ALA A 388 0.17 19.99 6.03
N ARG A 389 0.75 20.95 6.76
CA ARG A 389 1.82 20.68 7.73
C ARG A 389 1.36 21.14 9.10
N ASN A 390 1.30 20.23 10.06
CA ASN A 390 1.11 20.55 11.46
C ASN A 390 2.35 20.13 12.25
N LEU A 391 3.28 21.07 12.45
CA LEU A 391 4.50 20.81 13.22
C LEU A 391 4.30 21.09 14.73
N GLY A 392 3.24 21.82 15.08
CA GLY A 392 2.88 22.15 16.46
C GLY A 392 2.33 20.95 17.23
N SER A 393 2.10 21.14 18.53
CA SER A 393 1.60 20.09 19.43
C SER A 393 0.08 20.01 19.53
N ALA A 394 -0.63 21.01 19.00
CA ALA A 394 -2.08 21.13 19.05
C ALA A 394 -2.73 20.69 17.72
N ASP A 395 -4.06 20.60 17.69
CA ASP A 395 -4.77 20.00 16.58
C ASP A 395 -5.03 21.02 15.45
N LEU A 396 -4.92 20.58 14.21
CA LEU A 396 -5.36 21.32 13.03
C LEU A 396 -6.66 20.71 12.49
N PHE A 397 -7.76 21.45 12.65
CA PHE A 397 -9.07 21.07 12.12
C PHE A 397 -9.29 21.71 10.74
N LEU A 398 -9.57 20.87 9.75
CA LEU A 398 -9.85 21.27 8.38
C LEU A 398 -11.28 20.91 8.02
N GLY A 399 -12.01 21.87 7.46
CA GLY A 399 -13.34 21.66 6.91
C GLY A 399 -13.32 20.83 5.62
N SER A 400 -14.25 21.09 4.72
CA SER A 400 -14.30 20.37 3.45
C SER A 400 -13.14 20.77 2.54
N TYR A 401 -12.62 19.82 1.77
CA TYR A 401 -11.66 20.09 0.69
C TYR A 401 -12.28 19.70 -0.67
N SER A 402 -12.07 20.53 -1.68
CA SER A 402 -12.53 20.24 -3.04
C SER A 402 -11.49 20.64 -4.07
N ASN A 403 -11.11 19.70 -4.94
CA ASN A 403 -10.29 20.01 -6.10
C ASN A 403 -11.07 19.79 -7.39
N THR A 404 -11.48 20.91 -7.99
CA THR A 404 -12.26 20.92 -9.24
C THR A 404 -11.47 21.47 -10.45
N GLY A 405 -10.21 21.88 -10.26
CA GLY A 405 -9.33 22.45 -11.30
C GLY A 405 -8.27 21.46 -11.80
N GLY A 406 -7.76 21.64 -13.02
CA GLY A 406 -6.73 20.78 -13.61
C GLY A 406 -7.27 19.65 -14.48
N ASP A 407 -6.38 18.91 -15.14
CA ASP A 407 -6.72 17.76 -15.98
C ASP A 407 -7.11 16.52 -15.13
N LYS A 408 -7.83 15.57 -15.74
CA LYS A 408 -8.31 14.33 -15.11
C LYS A 408 -7.42 13.11 -15.39
N THR A 409 -6.29 13.34 -16.05
CA THR A 409 -5.32 12.32 -16.48
C THR A 409 -4.10 12.28 -15.54
N SER A 410 -3.78 13.38 -14.89
CA SER A 410 -2.66 13.53 -13.98
C SER A 410 -2.99 13.05 -12.58
N THR A 411 -1.98 12.51 -11.90
CA THR A 411 -2.02 12.23 -10.47
C THR A 411 -1.54 13.44 -9.68
N TYR A 412 -2.36 13.91 -8.75
CA TYR A 412 -2.04 15.03 -7.88
C TYR A 412 -1.58 14.51 -6.52
N THR A 413 -0.46 15.01 -6.01
CA THR A 413 0.06 14.60 -4.70
C THR A 413 -0.40 15.56 -3.62
N HIS A 414 -1.04 15.03 -2.58
CA HIS A 414 -1.30 15.73 -1.34
C HIS A 414 -0.23 15.37 -0.33
N THR A 415 0.50 16.37 0.15
CA THR A 415 1.58 16.15 1.12
C THR A 415 1.08 16.52 2.51
N ILE A 416 1.14 15.57 3.43
CA ILE A 416 0.68 15.72 4.80
C ILE A 416 1.84 15.41 5.73
N GLU A 417 2.25 16.38 6.52
CA GLU A 417 3.26 16.23 7.57
C GLU A 417 2.62 16.62 8.89
N ALA A 418 2.43 15.66 9.78
CA ALA A 418 1.70 15.90 11.03
C ALA A 418 2.55 15.38 12.18
N VAL A 419 3.07 16.29 13.00
CA VAL A 419 3.66 16.02 14.32
C VAL A 419 2.54 16.07 15.36
N GLY A 420 1.76 17.16 15.39
CA GLY A 420 0.43 17.22 15.99
C GLY A 420 -0.64 16.66 15.05
N ASP A 421 -1.86 16.46 15.56
CA ASP A 421 -2.91 15.78 14.81
C ASP A 421 -3.53 16.71 13.74
N ILE A 422 -3.98 16.12 12.63
CA ILE A 422 -4.73 16.81 11.57
C ILE A 422 -6.05 16.08 11.37
N THR A 423 -7.16 16.80 11.54
CA THR A 423 -8.51 16.23 11.41
C THR A 423 -9.27 16.92 10.29
N TYR A 424 -9.70 16.16 9.29
CA TYR A 424 -10.67 16.61 8.29
C TYR A 424 -12.09 16.31 8.78
N GLU A 425 -12.83 17.34 9.15
CA GLU A 425 -14.23 17.24 9.56
C GLU A 425 -15.19 17.26 8.36
N GLY A 426 -14.79 17.92 7.27
CA GLY A 426 -15.58 18.02 6.05
C GLY A 426 -15.20 16.98 4.99
N SER A 427 -16.00 16.91 3.94
CA SER A 427 -15.76 15.94 2.85
C SER A 427 -14.57 16.35 1.99
N VAL A 428 -13.80 15.36 1.53
CA VAL A 428 -12.71 15.53 0.55
C VAL A 428 -13.20 15.05 -0.80
N THR A 429 -13.41 16.00 -1.71
CA THR A 429 -13.97 15.74 -3.05
C THR A 429 -12.90 15.90 -4.13
N THR A 430 -12.68 14.84 -4.89
CA THR A 430 -11.63 14.77 -5.92
C THR A 430 -12.12 15.18 -7.31
N GLY A 431 -13.44 15.17 -7.54
CA GLY A 431 -14.05 15.63 -8.78
C GLY A 431 -13.69 14.79 -10.00
N GLY A 432 -13.47 13.49 -9.80
CA GLY A 432 -13.02 12.51 -10.80
C GLY A 432 -11.54 12.63 -11.17
N ARG A 433 -10.69 13.06 -10.23
CA ARG A 433 -9.23 13.14 -10.41
C ARG A 433 -8.52 12.17 -9.47
N THR A 434 -7.34 11.70 -9.88
CA THR A 434 -6.52 10.78 -9.09
C THR A 434 -5.65 11.55 -8.10
N PHE A 435 -5.70 11.16 -6.82
CA PHE A 435 -4.90 11.76 -5.76
C PHE A 435 -4.03 10.74 -5.03
N LYS A 436 -2.77 11.11 -4.78
CA LYS A 436 -1.89 10.38 -3.88
C LYS A 436 -1.70 11.19 -2.61
N PHE A 437 -2.26 10.74 -1.50
CA PHE A 437 -2.05 11.34 -0.19
C PHE A 437 -0.81 10.73 0.45
N VAL A 438 0.18 11.53 0.78
CA VAL A 438 1.45 11.08 1.36
C VAL A 438 1.57 11.64 2.77
N LYS A 439 1.53 10.77 3.78
CA LYS A 439 1.60 11.12 5.20
C LYS A 439 2.98 10.81 5.78
N THR A 440 3.53 11.77 6.53
CA THR A 440 4.77 11.69 7.32
C THR A 440 4.57 12.37 8.69
N GLY A 441 5.51 12.20 9.62
CA GLY A 441 5.41 12.70 10.99
C GLY A 441 4.58 11.81 11.92
N THR A 442 4.74 11.98 13.22
CA THR A 442 4.22 11.07 14.26
C THR A 442 2.74 11.20 14.58
N GLY A 443 2.13 12.35 14.30
CA GLY A 443 0.73 12.65 14.61
C GLY A 443 -0.27 11.87 13.77
N THR A 444 -1.52 11.89 14.21
CA THR A 444 -2.67 11.21 13.59
C THR A 444 -3.27 12.08 12.48
N LEU A 445 -3.57 11.45 11.34
CA LEU A 445 -4.42 12.04 10.29
C LEU A 445 -5.79 11.37 10.33
N SER A 446 -6.83 12.14 10.62
CA SER A 446 -8.20 11.64 10.78
C SER A 446 -9.14 12.20 9.73
N TYR A 447 -10.05 11.36 9.22
CA TYR A 447 -11.13 11.77 8.33
C TYR A 447 -12.49 11.37 8.89
N LEU A 448 -13.31 12.36 9.23
CA LEU A 448 -14.61 12.15 9.89
C LEU A 448 -15.80 12.19 8.91
N SER A 449 -15.52 12.29 7.61
CA SER A 449 -16.53 12.50 6.56
C SER A 449 -16.23 11.68 5.31
N THR A 450 -16.89 12.05 4.21
CA THR A 450 -16.74 11.37 2.92
C THR A 450 -15.42 11.72 2.25
N VAL A 451 -14.69 10.71 1.79
CA VAL A 451 -13.53 10.88 0.90
C VAL A 451 -13.84 10.17 -0.42
N ASP A 452 -13.79 10.95 -1.51
CA ASP A 452 -13.96 10.40 -2.85
C ASP A 452 -12.66 9.70 -3.31
N PHE A 453 -12.80 8.48 -3.81
CA PHE A 453 -11.73 7.67 -4.39
C PHE A 453 -11.96 7.45 -5.86
N ASN A 454 -11.11 8.04 -6.68
CA ASN A 454 -11.15 7.83 -8.11
C ASN A 454 -10.44 6.52 -8.50
N LEU A 455 -11.17 5.62 -9.15
CA LEU A 455 -10.65 4.40 -9.75
C LEU A 455 -10.48 4.66 -11.26
N GLY A 456 -9.35 5.23 -11.66
CA GLY A 456 -9.20 5.92 -12.95
C GLY A 456 -8.04 5.46 -13.84
N TYR A 457 -8.28 5.43 -15.16
CA TYR A 457 -7.30 5.09 -16.21
C TYR A 457 -6.72 6.36 -16.85
N ASN A 458 -5.38 6.52 -16.84
CA ASN A 458 -4.65 7.65 -17.47
C ASN A 458 -4.25 7.35 -18.93
N GLY A 459 -5.08 6.63 -19.70
CA GLY A 459 -4.77 6.36 -21.11
C GLY A 459 -3.58 5.39 -21.37
N THR A 460 -2.70 5.14 -20.39
CA THR A 460 -1.49 4.30 -20.51
C THR A 460 -1.06 3.59 -19.20
N SER A 461 -1.43 4.10 -18.02
CA SER A 461 -1.13 3.48 -16.72
C SER A 461 -2.34 3.50 -15.77
N LEU A 462 -2.33 2.55 -14.83
CA LEU A 462 -3.36 2.31 -13.83
C LEU A 462 -2.95 3.04 -12.55
N GLU A 463 -3.44 4.28 -12.37
CA GLU A 463 -3.20 5.04 -11.14
C GLU A 463 -4.53 5.46 -10.50
N GLN A 464 -4.80 4.90 -9.32
CA GLN A 464 -5.96 5.15 -8.48
C GLN A 464 -5.67 6.15 -7.36
N THR A 465 -6.72 6.77 -6.83
CA THR A 465 -6.59 7.52 -5.57
C THR A 465 -6.14 6.57 -4.46
N LYS A 466 -5.13 6.97 -3.68
CA LYS A 466 -4.61 6.16 -2.57
C LYS A 466 -3.96 6.99 -1.46
N PHE A 467 -3.96 6.44 -0.25
CA PHE A 467 -3.14 6.90 0.86
C PHE A 467 -1.82 6.13 0.92
N VAL A 468 -0.73 6.83 1.19
CA VAL A 468 0.61 6.29 1.45
C VAL A 468 1.09 6.84 2.78
N ILE A 469 1.19 5.97 3.78
CA ILE A 469 1.49 6.31 5.17
C ILE A 469 2.91 5.83 5.49
N ASN A 470 3.86 6.76 5.45
CA ASN A 470 5.26 6.46 5.72
C ASN A 470 5.57 6.53 7.23
N GLU A 471 4.84 7.34 7.98
CA GLU A 471 5.04 7.54 9.42
C GLU A 471 3.75 8.02 10.10
N GLY A 472 3.60 7.71 11.39
CA GLY A 472 2.44 8.08 12.20
C GLY A 472 1.23 7.20 11.95
N THR A 473 0.04 7.77 12.15
CA THR A 473 -1.23 7.03 12.12
C THR A 473 -2.21 7.66 11.15
N LEU A 474 -2.89 6.83 10.36
CA LEU A 474 -4.10 7.21 9.61
C LEU A 474 -5.33 6.61 10.31
N ASP A 475 -6.27 7.45 10.73
CA ASP A 475 -7.56 7.01 11.28
C ASP A 475 -8.66 7.08 10.22
N ILE A 476 -9.15 5.90 9.81
CA ILE A 476 -10.25 5.71 8.85
C ILE A 476 -11.50 5.12 9.50
N SER A 477 -11.51 4.98 10.84
CA SER A 477 -12.62 4.36 11.59
C SER A 477 -13.95 5.11 11.43
N GLN A 478 -13.91 6.41 11.12
CA GLN A 478 -15.10 7.23 10.84
C GLN A 478 -15.20 7.69 9.37
N MET A 479 -14.23 7.30 8.53
CA MET A 479 -14.20 7.70 7.13
C MET A 479 -15.35 7.02 6.36
N THR A 480 -16.09 7.81 5.58
CA THR A 480 -16.99 7.26 4.56
C THR A 480 -16.25 7.22 3.22
N LEU A 481 -15.93 6.02 2.75
CA LEU A 481 -15.29 5.82 1.46
C LEU A 481 -16.35 5.85 0.34
N LYS A 482 -16.12 6.68 -0.68
CA LYS A 482 -17.00 6.76 -1.86
C LYS A 482 -16.19 6.62 -3.14
N PHE A 483 -16.45 5.58 -3.92
CA PHE A 483 -15.76 5.42 -5.20
C PHE A 483 -16.40 6.28 -6.30
N GLU A 484 -15.57 6.82 -7.20
CA GLU A 484 -15.98 7.55 -8.38
C GLU A 484 -15.10 7.22 -9.61
N THR A 485 -15.55 7.64 -10.79
CA THR A 485 -14.80 7.52 -12.05
C THR A 485 -14.30 8.89 -12.53
N ASN A 486 -13.36 8.86 -13.48
CA ASN A 486 -12.82 10.04 -14.16
C ASN A 486 -13.91 10.93 -14.79
N THR A 487 -15.09 10.41 -15.13
CA THR A 487 -16.17 11.23 -15.71
C THR A 487 -16.92 12.08 -14.68
N GLY A 488 -16.74 11.81 -13.38
CA GLY A 488 -17.50 12.42 -12.29
C GLY A 488 -18.83 11.69 -12.05
N SER A 489 -19.20 11.58 -10.76
CA SER A 489 -20.44 11.01 -10.19
C SER A 489 -21.25 10.04 -11.07
N GLY A 490 -21.20 8.75 -10.73
CA GLY A 490 -22.01 7.68 -11.29
C GLY A 490 -21.62 6.33 -10.68
N ALA A 491 -22.45 5.30 -10.86
CA ALA A 491 -22.05 3.93 -10.50
C ALA A 491 -20.82 3.53 -11.33
N ILE A 492 -19.83 2.91 -10.70
CA ILE A 492 -18.67 2.37 -11.41
C ILE A 492 -19.14 1.14 -12.17
N ASP A 493 -19.03 1.20 -13.50
CA ASP A 493 -19.17 0.00 -14.32
C ASP A 493 -17.93 -0.88 -14.13
N PRO A 494 -18.06 -2.09 -13.56
CA PRO A 494 -16.94 -3.01 -13.33
C PRO A 494 -16.18 -3.34 -14.62
N ALA A 495 -16.81 -3.25 -15.79
CA ALA A 495 -16.14 -3.50 -17.08
C ALA A 495 -15.01 -2.50 -17.37
N ASN A 496 -15.02 -1.33 -16.70
CA ASN A 496 -13.96 -0.33 -16.80
C ASN A 496 -12.82 -0.55 -15.81
N LEU A 497 -12.94 -1.50 -14.87
CA LEU A 497 -11.89 -1.87 -13.93
C LEU A 497 -11.06 -3.03 -14.51
N THR A 498 -9.90 -2.70 -15.08
CA THR A 498 -9.04 -3.67 -15.78
C THR A 498 -8.01 -4.36 -14.88
N ALA A 499 -7.75 -3.85 -13.67
CA ALA A 499 -6.86 -4.51 -12.72
C ALA A 499 -7.63 -5.43 -11.78
N GLY A 500 -7.01 -6.57 -11.43
CA GLY A 500 -7.55 -7.49 -10.43
C GLY A 500 -7.54 -6.93 -9.00
N THR A 501 -6.69 -5.93 -8.74
CA THR A 501 -6.44 -5.36 -7.41
C THR A 501 -6.09 -3.88 -7.51
N TYR A 502 -6.60 -3.07 -6.57
CA TYR A 502 -6.33 -1.65 -6.40
C TYR A 502 -5.94 -1.37 -4.95
N VAL A 503 -4.79 -0.74 -4.73
CA VAL A 503 -4.34 -0.35 -3.38
C VAL A 503 -5.05 0.94 -2.97
N LEU A 504 -5.81 0.90 -1.86
CA LEU A 504 -6.50 2.07 -1.30
C LEU A 504 -5.65 2.76 -0.22
N VAL A 505 -4.99 1.97 0.62
CA VAL A 505 -4.06 2.44 1.65
C VAL A 505 -2.81 1.57 1.63
N ASP A 506 -1.64 2.21 1.62
CA ASP A 506 -0.33 1.58 1.72
C ASP A 506 0.39 2.15 2.94
N TYR A 507 0.60 1.33 3.97
CA TYR A 507 1.31 1.71 5.19
C TYR A 507 2.59 0.90 5.41
N SER A 508 3.11 0.28 4.34
CA SER A 508 4.36 -0.49 4.34
C SER A 508 5.61 0.36 4.65
N GLY A 509 5.50 1.69 4.54
CA GLY A 509 6.58 2.64 4.83
C GLY A 509 6.92 2.80 6.31
N GLY A 510 6.15 2.21 7.23
CA GLY A 510 6.39 2.26 8.68
C GLY A 510 5.28 2.96 9.49
N GLY A 511 4.21 3.40 8.84
CA GLY A 511 3.03 3.95 9.50
C GLY A 511 2.06 2.88 10.02
N SER A 512 0.94 3.34 10.58
CA SER A 512 -0.15 2.49 11.07
C SER A 512 -1.51 3.02 10.63
N VAL A 513 -2.53 2.15 10.69
CA VAL A 513 -3.92 2.48 10.34
C VAL A 513 -4.84 2.06 11.48
N ILE A 514 -5.74 2.96 11.88
CA ILE A 514 -6.85 2.65 12.79
C ILE A 514 -8.10 2.41 11.94
N THR A 515 -8.69 1.23 12.09
CA THR A 515 -9.94 0.82 11.45
C THR A 515 -11.07 0.79 12.48
N ASP A 516 -12.33 0.69 12.03
CA ASP A 516 -13.42 0.37 12.94
C ASP A 516 -13.38 -1.14 13.34
N SER A 517 -13.92 -1.44 14.51
CA SER A 517 -14.03 -2.79 15.07
C SER A 517 -14.98 -3.70 14.29
N THR A 518 -15.89 -3.13 13.49
CA THR A 518 -16.85 -3.89 12.67
C THR A 518 -16.61 -3.78 11.16
N ASN A 519 -16.01 -2.69 10.69
CA ASN A 519 -15.67 -2.46 9.28
C ASN A 519 -14.28 -1.82 9.12
N ILE A 520 -13.60 -2.08 7.99
CA ILE A 520 -12.26 -1.48 7.72
C ILE A 520 -12.35 0.05 7.67
N PHE A 521 -13.35 0.57 6.95
CA PHE A 521 -13.73 1.99 6.94
C PHE A 521 -15.01 2.17 7.75
N GLY A 522 -15.23 3.35 8.33
CA GLY A 522 -16.46 3.66 9.07
C GLY A 522 -17.73 3.43 8.24
N ASN A 523 -17.68 3.76 6.94
CA ASN A 523 -18.72 3.37 5.98
C ASN A 523 -18.14 3.27 4.56
N VAL A 524 -18.78 2.51 3.67
CA VAL A 524 -18.46 2.45 2.24
C VAL A 524 -19.76 2.61 1.45
N SER A 525 -19.86 3.63 0.61
CA SER A 525 -21.13 3.99 -0.03
C SER A 525 -21.69 2.90 -0.95
N ALA A 526 -20.81 2.20 -1.68
CA ALA A 526 -21.07 1.00 -2.47
C ALA A 526 -19.73 0.47 -2.99
N VAL A 527 -19.46 -0.82 -2.86
CA VAL A 527 -18.29 -1.46 -3.49
C VAL A 527 -18.64 -1.79 -4.95
N PRO A 528 -17.72 -1.62 -5.93
CA PRO A 528 -17.97 -2.04 -7.31
C PRO A 528 -18.35 -3.54 -7.39
N ASP A 529 -19.33 -3.87 -8.23
CA ASP A 529 -19.81 -5.26 -8.33
C ASP A 529 -18.67 -6.23 -8.69
N GLY A 530 -18.59 -7.34 -7.95
CA GLY A 530 -17.53 -8.34 -8.11
C GLY A 530 -16.17 -7.91 -7.55
N PHE A 531 -16.14 -6.92 -6.65
CA PHE A 531 -14.99 -6.54 -5.84
C PHE A 531 -15.32 -6.55 -4.35
N GLU A 532 -14.28 -6.63 -3.52
CA GLU A 532 -14.34 -6.60 -2.07
C GLU A 532 -13.17 -5.76 -1.51
N ILE A 533 -13.32 -5.25 -0.30
CA ILE A 533 -12.25 -4.53 0.40
C ILE A 533 -11.61 -5.49 1.40
N VAL A 534 -10.29 -5.69 1.29
CA VAL A 534 -9.52 -6.60 2.13
C VAL A 534 -8.41 -5.85 2.85
N HIS A 535 -8.25 -6.16 4.14
CA HIS A 535 -7.13 -5.69 4.94
C HIS A 535 -6.00 -6.72 4.89
N ASP A 536 -5.07 -6.51 3.96
CA ASP A 536 -3.86 -7.32 3.84
C ASP A 536 -2.82 -6.86 4.86
N SER A 537 -3.00 -7.31 6.10
CA SER A 537 -2.10 -7.01 7.20
C SER A 537 -0.68 -7.56 6.99
N ALA A 538 -0.51 -8.62 6.20
CA ALA A 538 0.80 -9.21 5.93
C ALA A 538 1.67 -8.29 5.05
N ASN A 539 1.06 -7.63 4.05
CA ASN A 539 1.75 -6.67 3.19
C ASN A 539 1.58 -5.21 3.62
N SER A 540 0.95 -4.96 4.78
CA SER A 540 0.68 -3.61 5.28
C SER A 540 -0.13 -2.74 4.30
N GLN A 541 -1.21 -3.31 3.76
CA GLN A 541 -2.07 -2.67 2.75
C GLN A 541 -3.55 -2.86 3.03
N ILE A 542 -4.38 -1.95 2.50
CA ILE A 542 -5.82 -2.13 2.34
C ILE A 542 -6.13 -2.06 0.85
N LEU A 543 -6.77 -3.11 0.35
CA LEU A 543 -6.96 -3.38 -1.07
C LEU A 543 -8.45 -3.37 -1.42
N LEU A 544 -8.78 -2.90 -2.62
CA LEU A 544 -9.99 -3.26 -3.34
C LEU A 544 -9.60 -4.32 -4.37
N GLN A 545 -10.03 -5.56 -4.20
CA GLN A 545 -9.69 -6.68 -5.08
C GLN A 545 -10.93 -7.34 -5.66
N ARG A 546 -10.80 -8.07 -6.76
CA ARG A 546 -11.92 -8.88 -7.26
C ARG A 546 -12.36 -9.84 -6.18
N SER A 547 -13.66 -9.84 -5.89
CA SER A 547 -14.24 -10.77 -4.92
C SER A 547 -14.05 -12.18 -5.47
N VAL A 548 -13.39 -13.02 -4.67
CA VAL A 548 -13.12 -14.40 -5.06
C VAL A 548 -14.42 -15.18 -4.92
N THR A 549 -14.98 -15.67 -6.03
CA THR A 549 -16.10 -16.61 -5.99
C THR A 549 -15.58 -18.00 -5.61
N GLY A 550 -15.08 -18.16 -4.37
CA GLY A 550 -14.44 -19.40 -3.92
C GLY A 550 -13.53 -19.24 -2.70
N ILE A 551 -12.89 -20.34 -2.29
CA ILE A 551 -11.96 -20.39 -1.15
C ILE A 551 -10.69 -21.15 -1.50
N TYR A 552 -9.54 -20.63 -1.07
CA TYR A 552 -8.26 -21.33 -1.14
C TYR A 552 -8.02 -22.15 0.11
N VAL A 553 -7.73 -23.44 -0.05
CA VAL A 553 -7.44 -24.34 1.07
C VAL A 553 -6.09 -25.03 0.88
N MET A 554 -5.40 -25.24 1.98
CA MET A 554 -4.12 -25.97 2.00
C MET A 554 -4.07 -26.82 3.28
N ALA A 555 -3.58 -28.05 3.16
CA ALA A 555 -3.34 -28.87 4.34
C ALA A 555 -2.28 -28.20 5.23
N GLY A 556 -2.66 -27.85 6.46
CA GLY A 556 -1.80 -27.09 7.39
C GLY A 556 -1.64 -25.59 7.07
N GLY A 557 -2.46 -25.02 6.19
CA GLY A 557 -2.53 -23.57 5.97
C GLY A 557 -2.89 -22.80 7.25
N THR A 558 -2.55 -21.52 7.30
CA THR A 558 -2.79 -20.65 8.48
C THR A 558 -3.58 -19.38 8.14
N GLY A 559 -4.00 -19.22 6.90
CA GLY A 559 -4.74 -18.06 6.42
C GLY A 559 -6.25 -18.20 6.56
N ASP A 560 -6.96 -17.26 5.96
CA ASP A 560 -8.42 -17.16 5.96
C ASP A 560 -9.09 -17.75 4.71
N GLY A 561 -8.29 -18.16 3.71
CA GLY A 561 -8.75 -18.72 2.45
C GLY A 561 -9.09 -17.70 1.38
N SER A 562 -8.79 -16.42 1.60
CA SER A 562 -9.04 -15.33 0.66
C SER A 562 -8.14 -15.39 -0.59
N SER A 563 -6.97 -16.05 -0.51
CA SER A 563 -6.01 -16.10 -1.60
C SER A 563 -5.08 -17.32 -1.51
N SER A 564 -4.33 -17.58 -2.57
CA SER A 564 -3.31 -18.64 -2.57
C SER A 564 -2.14 -18.38 -1.61
N SER A 565 -1.90 -17.12 -1.23
CA SER A 565 -0.90 -16.73 -0.23
C SER A 565 -1.43 -16.73 1.20
N SER A 566 -2.76 -16.76 1.39
CA SER A 566 -3.44 -16.87 2.67
C SER A 566 -4.43 -18.05 2.67
N PRO A 567 -4.01 -19.30 2.39
CA PRO A 567 -4.94 -20.41 2.28
C PRO A 567 -5.49 -20.82 3.66
N LEU A 568 -6.78 -21.15 3.70
CA LEU A 568 -7.42 -21.70 4.88
C LEU A 568 -6.85 -23.09 5.19
N GLY A 569 -6.50 -23.31 6.47
CA GLY A 569 -5.98 -24.58 6.94
C GLY A 569 -7.03 -25.68 7.02
N VAL A 570 -6.83 -26.77 6.28
CA VAL A 570 -7.59 -28.03 6.48
C VAL A 570 -6.71 -29.08 7.17
N ALA A 571 -7.23 -29.78 8.18
CA ALA A 571 -6.45 -30.69 9.02
C ALA A 571 -6.51 -32.16 8.59
N ASN A 572 -7.56 -32.54 7.87
CA ASN A 572 -7.87 -33.91 7.42
C ASN A 572 -8.92 -33.86 6.30
N MET A 573 -9.27 -35.03 5.74
CA MET A 573 -10.26 -35.13 4.66
C MET A 573 -11.64 -34.56 5.04
N ALA A 574 -12.12 -34.80 6.26
CA ALA A 574 -13.42 -34.27 6.71
C ALA A 574 -13.45 -32.72 6.77
N ALA A 575 -12.32 -32.08 7.10
CA ALA A 575 -12.20 -30.63 7.05
C ALA A 575 -12.21 -30.10 5.59
N LEU A 576 -11.62 -30.84 4.65
CA LEU A 576 -11.67 -30.53 3.22
C LEU A 576 -13.10 -30.66 2.67
N GLU A 577 -13.81 -31.73 3.04
CA GLU A 577 -15.24 -31.90 2.74
C GLU A 577 -16.10 -30.78 3.33
N THR A 578 -15.80 -30.35 4.55
CA THR A 578 -16.51 -29.22 5.17
C THR A 578 -16.31 -27.94 4.36
N ALA A 579 -15.09 -27.67 3.87
CA ALA A 579 -14.82 -26.53 3.00
C ALA A 579 -15.61 -26.61 1.67
N TRP A 580 -15.69 -27.79 1.06
CA TRP A 580 -16.53 -28.02 -0.12
C TRP A 580 -18.02 -27.76 0.15
N ASN A 581 -18.53 -28.29 1.25
CA ASN A 581 -19.95 -28.21 1.61
C ASN A 581 -20.39 -26.77 1.91
N ASN A 582 -19.47 -25.94 2.39
CA ASN A 582 -19.74 -24.52 2.68
C ASN A 582 -19.79 -23.62 1.45
N LEU A 583 -19.37 -24.12 0.27
CA LEU A 583 -19.50 -23.36 -0.97
C LEU A 583 -20.96 -23.16 -1.37
N ASN A 584 -21.25 -22.03 -2.00
CA ASN A 584 -22.48 -21.80 -2.75
C ASN A 584 -22.34 -22.27 -4.20
N PRO A 585 -23.46 -22.55 -4.90
CA PRO A 585 -23.43 -22.73 -6.36
C PRO A 585 -22.76 -21.56 -7.09
N GLY A 586 -21.83 -21.87 -8.00
CA GLY A 586 -21.01 -20.88 -8.72
C GLY A 586 -19.64 -20.60 -8.09
N GLU A 587 -19.35 -21.15 -6.91
CA GLU A 587 -18.07 -20.94 -6.22
C GLU A 587 -17.08 -22.09 -6.45
N THR A 588 -15.80 -21.78 -6.25
CA THR A 588 -14.66 -22.70 -6.47
C THR A 588 -13.91 -23.02 -5.18
N LEU A 589 -13.62 -24.29 -4.93
CA LEU A 589 -12.63 -24.72 -3.94
C LEU A 589 -11.28 -24.86 -4.65
N TYR A 590 -10.33 -23.99 -4.31
CA TYR A 590 -8.96 -24.06 -4.79
C TYR A 590 -8.10 -24.87 -3.82
N LEU A 591 -7.76 -26.10 -4.19
CA LEU A 591 -6.92 -26.98 -3.37
C LEU A 591 -5.45 -26.76 -3.72
N ILE A 592 -4.64 -26.29 -2.77
CA ILE A 592 -3.21 -26.06 -3.02
C ILE A 592 -2.38 -27.29 -2.63
N ASN A 593 -1.44 -27.66 -3.49
CA ASN A 593 -0.53 -28.77 -3.22
C ASN A 593 0.31 -28.49 -1.96
N SER A 594 0.51 -29.53 -1.13
CA SER A 594 1.36 -29.47 0.06
C SER A 594 1.78 -30.88 0.49
N ALA A 595 2.92 -30.99 1.19
CA ALA A 595 3.37 -32.28 1.72
C ALA A 595 2.38 -32.86 2.76
N ALA A 596 1.68 -32.01 3.50
CA ALA A 596 0.70 -32.44 4.50
C ALA A 596 -0.54 -33.11 3.88
N LEU A 597 -0.91 -32.73 2.65
CA LEU A 597 -2.01 -33.35 1.91
C LEU A 597 -1.74 -34.82 1.58
N GLN A 598 -0.46 -35.22 1.50
CA GLN A 598 -0.03 -36.60 1.27
C GLN A 598 0.20 -37.37 2.58
N GLY A 599 -0.06 -36.73 3.73
CA GLY A 599 0.11 -37.32 5.05
C GLY A 599 -1.05 -38.23 5.49
N SER A 600 -0.85 -38.91 6.62
CA SER A 600 -1.80 -39.91 7.14
C SER A 600 -3.21 -39.38 7.42
N ASN A 601 -3.37 -38.06 7.63
CA ASN A 601 -4.66 -37.43 7.94
C ASN A 601 -5.58 -37.29 6.72
N PHE A 602 -5.02 -37.38 5.52
CA PHE A 602 -5.76 -37.35 4.26
C PHE A 602 -5.74 -38.71 3.56
N SER A 603 -4.80 -39.59 3.95
CA SER A 603 -4.73 -40.95 3.43
C SER A 603 -5.94 -41.81 3.82
N ASN A 604 -6.28 -42.76 2.95
CA ASN A 604 -7.28 -43.80 3.21
C ASN A 604 -8.71 -43.29 3.50
N SER A 605 -9.05 -42.08 3.05
CA SER A 605 -10.40 -41.50 3.13
C SER A 605 -10.85 -41.06 1.74
N THR A 606 -12.15 -41.19 1.47
CA THR A 606 -12.77 -40.66 0.26
C THR A 606 -12.99 -39.16 0.40
N PHE A 607 -12.78 -38.39 -0.69
CA PHE A 607 -13.27 -37.01 -0.76
C PHE A 607 -14.68 -37.03 -1.39
N ASP A 608 -15.72 -36.93 -0.56
CA ASP A 608 -17.11 -36.93 -1.02
C ASP A 608 -17.56 -35.50 -1.42
N LEU A 609 -17.90 -35.33 -2.70
CA LEU A 609 -18.55 -34.13 -3.22
C LEU A 609 -20.07 -34.32 -3.16
N ASN A 610 -20.67 -33.92 -2.03
CA ASN A 610 -22.08 -34.22 -1.70
C ASN A 610 -23.09 -33.12 -2.11
N SER A 611 -22.63 -32.03 -2.72
CA SER A 611 -23.46 -30.91 -3.15
C SER A 611 -22.94 -30.33 -4.46
N GLY A 612 -23.88 -29.84 -5.27
CA GLY A 612 -23.68 -29.43 -6.65
C GLY A 612 -23.80 -27.92 -6.90
N GLY A 613 -23.60 -27.55 -8.16
CA GLY A 613 -24.03 -26.25 -8.68
C GLY A 613 -25.56 -26.18 -8.86
N ASP A 614 -26.02 -25.11 -9.48
CA ASP A 614 -27.44 -24.94 -9.84
C ASP A 614 -27.62 -24.20 -11.16
N VAL A 615 -28.88 -24.01 -11.58
CA VAL A 615 -29.23 -23.27 -12.79
C VAL A 615 -30.11 -22.09 -12.41
N VAL A 616 -29.65 -20.88 -12.74
CA VAL A 616 -30.37 -19.62 -12.49
C VAL A 616 -30.52 -18.88 -13.81
N ASP A 617 -31.75 -18.52 -14.18
CA ASP A 617 -32.09 -17.84 -15.44
C ASP A 617 -31.54 -18.54 -16.71
N GLY A 618 -31.47 -19.87 -16.66
CA GLY A 618 -30.95 -20.70 -17.76
C GLY A 618 -29.42 -20.73 -17.86
N GLN A 619 -28.69 -20.15 -16.91
CA GLN A 619 -27.24 -20.23 -16.79
C GLN A 619 -26.84 -21.21 -15.69
N VAL A 620 -25.92 -22.11 -16.00
CA VAL A 620 -25.37 -23.06 -15.01
C VAL A 620 -24.32 -22.35 -14.16
N ARG A 621 -24.46 -22.46 -12.83
CA ARG A 621 -23.49 -22.00 -11.83
C ARG A 621 -22.80 -23.21 -11.21
N TYR A 622 -21.71 -23.64 -11.84
CA TYR A 622 -20.94 -24.81 -11.39
C TYR A 622 -20.34 -24.59 -10.01
N LYS A 623 -20.40 -25.62 -9.15
CA LYS A 623 -19.40 -25.74 -8.09
C LYS A 623 -18.15 -26.38 -8.68
N SER A 624 -16.99 -25.81 -8.39
CA SER A 624 -15.74 -26.23 -9.01
C SER A 624 -14.71 -26.63 -7.96
N LEU A 625 -14.02 -27.75 -8.18
CA LEU A 625 -12.82 -28.16 -7.45
C LEU A 625 -11.63 -27.98 -8.39
N VAL A 626 -10.72 -27.08 -8.05
CA VAL A 626 -9.57 -26.75 -8.90
C VAL A 626 -8.28 -26.91 -8.11
N GLY A 627 -7.39 -27.78 -8.57
CA GLY A 627 -6.07 -27.91 -7.98
C GLY A 627 -5.13 -26.79 -8.41
N ILE A 628 -4.33 -26.31 -7.46
CA ILE A 628 -3.27 -25.31 -7.66
C ILE A 628 -1.92 -25.99 -7.50
N ALA A 629 -1.15 -25.97 -8.58
CA ALA A 629 0.21 -26.49 -8.60
C ALA A 629 1.12 -25.75 -7.61
N ASP A 630 2.11 -26.45 -7.06
CA ASP A 630 3.19 -25.79 -6.33
C ASP A 630 4.18 -25.09 -7.27
N SER A 631 5.23 -24.49 -6.68
CA SER A 631 6.28 -23.78 -7.43
C SER A 631 7.05 -24.65 -8.43
N ASN A 632 6.98 -25.98 -8.30
CA ASN A 632 7.60 -26.93 -9.21
C ASN A 632 6.64 -27.44 -10.28
N GLY A 633 5.41 -26.92 -10.33
CA GLY A 633 4.37 -27.36 -11.26
C GLY A 633 3.65 -28.65 -10.82
N VAL A 634 3.84 -29.12 -9.60
CA VAL A 634 3.21 -30.36 -9.12
C VAL A 634 1.80 -30.09 -8.63
N LEU A 635 0.82 -30.74 -9.25
CA LEU A 635 -0.59 -30.67 -8.87
C LEU A 635 -0.86 -31.30 -7.48
N PRO A 636 -1.92 -30.85 -6.77
CA PRO A 636 -2.34 -31.48 -5.53
C PRO A 636 -2.60 -32.96 -5.73
N THR A 637 -2.02 -33.79 -4.87
CA THR A 637 -2.10 -35.26 -4.98
C THR A 637 -2.87 -35.85 -3.81
N LEU A 638 -4.04 -36.41 -4.09
CA LEU A 638 -4.78 -37.26 -3.15
C LEU A 638 -4.18 -38.66 -3.18
N THR A 639 -3.77 -39.18 -2.02
CA THR A 639 -3.09 -40.48 -1.93
C THR A 639 -3.80 -41.41 -0.97
N GLY A 640 -4.28 -42.55 -1.47
CA GLY A 640 -4.89 -43.60 -0.66
C GLY A 640 -3.86 -44.60 -0.13
N THR A 641 -4.32 -45.81 0.19
CA THR A 641 -3.47 -46.91 0.67
C THR A 641 -3.65 -48.23 -0.11
N TRP A 642 -4.47 -48.20 -1.17
CA TRP A 642 -4.66 -49.31 -2.06
C TRP A 642 -3.37 -49.61 -2.84
N ASN A 643 -3.07 -50.89 -3.02
CA ASN A 643 -1.92 -51.35 -3.79
C ASN A 643 -2.34 -52.45 -4.77
N LYS A 644 -1.55 -52.64 -5.83
CA LYS A 644 -1.67 -53.80 -6.73
C LYS A 644 -1.82 -55.10 -5.94
N GLY A 645 -2.81 -55.92 -6.27
CA GLY A 645 -3.15 -57.18 -5.62
C GLY A 645 -4.04 -57.04 -4.39
N SER A 646 -4.42 -55.82 -4.00
CA SER A 646 -5.31 -55.60 -2.83
C SER A 646 -6.76 -56.01 -3.11
N GLY A 647 -7.16 -56.15 -4.38
CA GLY A 647 -8.53 -56.44 -4.77
C GLY A 647 -9.48 -55.28 -4.48
N SER A 648 -10.78 -55.57 -4.34
CA SER A 648 -11.80 -54.55 -4.07
C SER A 648 -11.73 -54.05 -2.63
N ALA A 649 -11.95 -52.74 -2.45
CA ALA A 649 -11.97 -52.03 -1.18
C ALA A 649 -13.22 -51.12 -1.12
N SER A 650 -13.19 -50.01 -0.38
CA SER A 650 -14.30 -49.03 -0.35
C SER A 650 -13.86 -47.58 -0.50
N THR A 651 -12.56 -47.30 -0.67
CA THR A 651 -12.00 -45.95 -0.72
C THR A 651 -11.91 -45.43 -2.16
N ARG A 652 -12.37 -44.21 -2.39
CA ARG A 652 -12.30 -43.51 -3.69
C ARG A 652 -11.41 -42.28 -3.53
N GLY A 653 -10.70 -41.84 -4.57
CA GLY A 653 -10.01 -40.56 -4.50
C GLY A 653 -11.02 -39.43 -4.36
N ILE A 654 -11.89 -39.31 -5.36
CA ILE A 654 -13.03 -38.40 -5.39
C ILE A 654 -14.29 -39.20 -5.67
N LYS A 655 -15.37 -38.89 -4.95
CA LYS A 655 -16.71 -39.45 -5.21
C LYS A 655 -17.70 -38.31 -5.37
N ILE A 656 -18.31 -38.21 -6.54
CA ILE A 656 -19.47 -37.35 -6.78
C ILE A 656 -20.70 -38.15 -6.38
N ASP A 657 -21.39 -37.64 -5.36
CA ASP A 657 -22.41 -38.40 -4.65
C ASP A 657 -23.74 -38.47 -5.40
N ASN A 658 -24.61 -39.37 -4.93
CA ASN A 658 -25.93 -39.62 -5.52
C ASN A 658 -26.75 -38.33 -5.61
N GLY A 659 -27.23 -38.01 -6.82
CA GLY A 659 -28.05 -36.83 -7.11
C GLY A 659 -27.30 -35.49 -7.20
N VAL A 660 -25.97 -35.49 -7.19
CA VAL A 660 -25.16 -34.27 -7.35
C VAL A 660 -24.94 -33.96 -8.84
N SER A 661 -25.19 -32.71 -9.24
CA SER A 661 -25.05 -32.21 -10.61
C SER A 661 -24.29 -30.88 -10.68
N HIS A 662 -23.92 -30.45 -11.89
CA HIS A 662 -23.27 -29.18 -12.21
C HIS A 662 -21.92 -29.01 -11.47
N ILE A 663 -21.02 -29.95 -11.70
CA ILE A 663 -19.69 -30.01 -11.06
C ILE A 663 -18.57 -29.86 -12.09
N LYS A 664 -17.52 -29.15 -11.68
CA LYS A 664 -16.21 -29.19 -12.35
C LYS A 664 -15.13 -29.73 -11.42
N VAL A 665 -14.30 -30.64 -11.91
CA VAL A 665 -13.08 -31.12 -11.24
C VAL A 665 -11.90 -30.92 -12.17
N GLU A 666 -10.91 -30.15 -11.74
CA GLU A 666 -9.80 -29.73 -12.58
C GLU A 666 -8.46 -29.83 -11.86
N ASN A 667 -7.41 -30.24 -12.58
CA ASN A 667 -6.00 -30.12 -12.16
C ASN A 667 -5.66 -30.88 -10.87
N ILE A 668 -6.00 -32.18 -10.79
CA ILE A 668 -5.74 -33.00 -9.59
C ILE A 668 -5.04 -34.31 -9.94
N ASN A 669 -4.09 -34.71 -9.10
CA ASN A 669 -3.51 -36.04 -9.11
C ASN A 669 -4.19 -36.94 -8.06
N ILE A 670 -4.40 -38.21 -8.41
CA ILE A 670 -4.99 -39.21 -7.53
C ILE A 670 -4.14 -40.48 -7.60
N SER A 671 -3.80 -41.06 -6.44
CA SER A 671 -3.04 -42.32 -6.43
C SER A 671 -3.43 -43.26 -5.31
N HIS A 672 -3.19 -44.57 -5.50
CA HIS A 672 -3.33 -45.58 -4.45
C HIS A 672 -4.75 -45.66 -3.87
N TYR A 673 -5.77 -45.45 -4.69
CA TYR A 673 -7.18 -45.69 -4.34
C TYR A 673 -7.72 -46.91 -5.07
N GLU A 674 -8.78 -47.53 -4.56
CA GLU A 674 -9.46 -48.57 -5.36
C GLU A 674 -10.05 -47.94 -6.62
N MET A 675 -10.75 -46.80 -6.49
CA MET A 675 -11.19 -46.03 -7.65
C MET A 675 -10.61 -44.63 -7.57
N GLY A 676 -10.09 -44.11 -8.69
CA GLY A 676 -9.62 -42.74 -8.75
C GLY A 676 -10.77 -41.75 -8.57
N VAL A 677 -11.71 -41.75 -9.52
CA VAL A 677 -12.93 -40.93 -9.44
C VAL A 677 -14.16 -41.79 -9.68
N GLN A 678 -15.16 -41.65 -8.82
CA GLN A 678 -16.46 -42.30 -8.97
C GLN A 678 -17.58 -41.26 -9.16
N LEU A 679 -18.35 -41.40 -10.22
CA LEU A 679 -19.65 -40.74 -10.39
C LEU A 679 -20.73 -41.75 -10.00
N ASN A 680 -21.39 -41.52 -8.88
CA ASN A 680 -22.26 -42.52 -8.25
C ASN A 680 -23.73 -42.11 -8.30
N ASN A 681 -24.54 -42.82 -9.09
CA ASN A 681 -26.01 -42.72 -9.03
C ASN A 681 -26.69 -44.06 -8.73
N SER A 682 -25.96 -45.05 -8.20
CA SER A 682 -26.41 -46.46 -8.10
C SER A 682 -27.70 -46.70 -7.30
N ASN A 683 -28.15 -45.71 -6.53
CA ASN A 683 -29.38 -45.73 -5.71
C ASN A 683 -30.29 -44.54 -6.05
N LYS A 684 -30.38 -44.16 -7.33
CA LYS A 684 -31.26 -43.06 -7.76
C LYS A 684 -32.70 -43.35 -7.28
N SER A 685 -33.35 -42.35 -6.68
CA SER A 685 -34.72 -42.48 -6.17
C SER A 685 -35.78 -42.26 -7.25
N SER A 686 -35.38 -41.87 -8.46
CA SER A 686 -36.25 -41.39 -9.54
C SER A 686 -36.12 -42.26 -10.78
N SER A 687 -37.23 -42.54 -11.43
CA SER A 687 -37.27 -43.16 -12.76
C SER A 687 -36.93 -42.17 -13.89
N SER A 688 -36.67 -40.90 -13.57
CA SER A 688 -36.30 -39.87 -14.56
C SER A 688 -34.79 -39.79 -14.74
N GLN A 689 -34.35 -39.47 -15.96
CA GLN A 689 -32.96 -39.17 -16.28
C GLN A 689 -32.43 -38.02 -15.42
N VAL A 690 -31.22 -38.17 -14.89
CA VAL A 690 -30.51 -37.11 -14.14
C VAL A 690 -29.57 -36.36 -15.09
N ASP A 691 -29.75 -35.05 -15.21
CA ASP A 691 -28.78 -34.18 -15.88
C ASP A 691 -27.61 -33.93 -14.92
N TRP A 692 -26.52 -34.66 -15.10
CA TRP A 692 -25.35 -34.54 -14.24
C TRP A 692 -24.55 -33.28 -14.56
N ASP A 693 -24.35 -33.00 -15.84
CA ASP A 693 -23.52 -31.89 -16.30
C ASP A 693 -22.19 -31.80 -15.52
N ILE A 694 -21.42 -32.90 -15.58
CA ILE A 694 -20.16 -33.08 -14.85
C ILE A 694 -18.99 -32.97 -15.84
N HIS A 695 -18.03 -32.11 -15.50
CA HIS A 695 -16.82 -31.91 -16.28
C HIS A 695 -15.58 -32.25 -15.45
N ILE A 696 -14.75 -33.14 -15.97
CA ILE A 696 -13.47 -33.52 -15.38
C ILE A 696 -12.38 -33.19 -16.39
N THR A 697 -11.40 -32.38 -15.99
CA THR A 697 -10.33 -31.93 -16.90
C THR A 697 -8.98 -32.04 -16.22
N ASN A 698 -7.96 -32.54 -16.92
CA ASN A 698 -6.60 -32.58 -16.41
C ASN A 698 -6.49 -33.30 -15.04
N VAL A 699 -7.07 -34.49 -14.96
CA VAL A 699 -7.01 -35.36 -13.77
C VAL A 699 -6.16 -36.60 -14.08
N HIS A 700 -5.11 -36.82 -13.29
CA HIS A 700 -4.17 -37.90 -13.50
C HIS A 700 -4.23 -38.93 -12.37
N ILE A 701 -4.56 -40.16 -12.72
CA ILE A 701 -4.82 -41.26 -11.80
C ILE A 701 -3.71 -42.30 -11.94
N THR A 702 -3.11 -42.72 -10.83
CA THR A 702 -2.03 -43.70 -10.86
C THR A 702 -2.17 -44.77 -9.78
N SER A 703 -1.72 -46.00 -10.08
CA SER A 703 -1.68 -47.09 -9.10
C SER A 703 -3.04 -47.33 -8.43
N VAL A 704 -4.05 -47.63 -9.24
CA VAL A 704 -5.44 -47.83 -8.79
C VAL A 704 -5.98 -49.19 -9.21
N ARG A 705 -7.12 -49.62 -8.66
CA ARG A 705 -7.83 -50.77 -9.23
C ARG A 705 -8.64 -50.36 -10.47
N GLU A 706 -9.38 -49.27 -10.33
CA GLU A 706 -10.20 -48.65 -11.37
C GLU A 706 -9.89 -47.14 -11.47
N GLY A 707 -9.83 -46.56 -12.66
CA GLY A 707 -9.60 -45.12 -12.84
C GLY A 707 -10.88 -44.30 -12.65
N PHE A 708 -11.64 -44.13 -13.73
CA PHE A 708 -12.94 -43.48 -13.72
C PHE A 708 -14.07 -44.52 -13.71
N ASN A 709 -14.95 -44.44 -12.72
CA ASN A 709 -16.13 -45.28 -12.61
C ASN A 709 -17.39 -44.42 -12.72
N ILE A 710 -18.14 -44.57 -13.82
CA ILE A 710 -19.33 -43.79 -14.16
C ILE A 710 -20.55 -44.70 -14.05
N ASP A 711 -21.30 -44.53 -12.97
CA ASP A 711 -22.48 -45.33 -12.63
C ASP A 711 -23.76 -44.50 -12.78
N GLY A 712 -24.45 -44.65 -13.91
CA GLY A 712 -25.64 -43.88 -14.28
C GLY A 712 -26.89 -44.20 -13.45
N GLY A 713 -26.88 -45.31 -12.68
CA GLY A 713 -27.91 -45.65 -11.72
C GLY A 713 -29.21 -46.25 -12.26
N ALA A 714 -29.35 -46.51 -13.56
CA ALA A 714 -30.56 -47.16 -14.09
C ALA A 714 -30.64 -48.65 -13.68
N GLN A 715 -31.81 -49.10 -13.21
CA GLN A 715 -32.07 -50.51 -12.88
C GLN A 715 -33.31 -51.03 -13.62
N GLY A 716 -33.17 -52.09 -14.42
CA GLY A 716 -34.30 -52.74 -15.08
C GLY A 716 -35.05 -51.82 -16.06
N SER A 717 -36.35 -51.61 -15.85
CA SER A 717 -37.22 -50.82 -16.74
C SER A 717 -37.14 -49.30 -16.54
N ASP A 718 -36.07 -48.80 -15.91
CA ASP A 718 -35.93 -47.40 -15.48
C ASP A 718 -35.75 -46.41 -16.63
N GLY A 719 -35.55 -46.85 -17.87
CA GLY A 719 -35.19 -45.94 -18.95
C GLY A 719 -33.75 -45.43 -18.80
N ASN A 720 -33.54 -44.15 -19.10
CA ASN A 720 -32.22 -43.53 -19.04
C ASN A 720 -31.78 -43.26 -17.58
N GLY A 721 -30.51 -43.50 -17.30
CA GLY A 721 -29.84 -43.26 -16.02
C GLY A 721 -29.48 -41.79 -15.83
N SER A 722 -28.28 -41.43 -16.27
CA SER A 722 -27.71 -40.10 -16.09
C SER A 722 -27.11 -39.60 -17.41
N THR A 723 -27.03 -38.29 -17.60
CA THR A 723 -26.53 -37.69 -18.85
C THR A 723 -25.53 -36.58 -18.62
N ASN A 724 -24.75 -36.26 -19.67
CA ASN A 724 -23.86 -35.10 -19.75
C ASN A 724 -22.64 -35.24 -18.84
N VAL A 725 -21.70 -36.08 -19.26
CA VAL A 725 -20.39 -36.20 -18.62
C VAL A 725 -19.30 -35.92 -19.64
N SER A 726 -18.31 -35.11 -19.27
CA SER A 726 -17.11 -34.92 -20.06
C SER A 726 -15.86 -35.18 -19.25
N ILE A 727 -14.91 -35.90 -19.85
CA ILE A 727 -13.58 -36.16 -19.28
C ILE A 727 -12.55 -35.76 -20.33
N THR A 728 -11.70 -34.79 -20.02
CA THR A 728 -10.77 -34.20 -20.99
C THR A 728 -9.33 -34.16 -20.45
N ASP A 729 -8.35 -34.38 -21.31
CA ASP A 729 -6.92 -34.23 -21.04
C ASP A 729 -6.44 -34.96 -19.76
N SER A 730 -6.96 -36.17 -19.54
CA SER A 730 -6.78 -36.92 -18.29
C SER A 730 -6.03 -38.24 -18.53
N SER A 731 -5.48 -38.86 -17.48
CA SER A 731 -4.77 -40.14 -17.63
C SER A 731 -5.00 -41.11 -16.49
N ILE A 732 -4.92 -42.39 -16.80
CA ILE A 732 -4.96 -43.51 -15.86
C ILE A 732 -3.75 -44.40 -16.19
N VAL A 733 -2.79 -44.49 -15.26
CA VAL A 733 -1.55 -45.25 -15.46
C VAL A 733 -1.33 -46.23 -14.33
N GLY A 734 -1.19 -47.52 -14.66
CA GLY A 734 -1.02 -48.58 -13.67
C GLY A 734 -2.35 -48.90 -12.98
N PHE A 735 -3.20 -49.66 -13.66
CA PHE A 735 -4.46 -50.15 -13.09
C PHE A 735 -4.64 -51.65 -13.27
N GLU A 736 -5.29 -52.30 -12.29
CA GLU A 736 -5.47 -53.76 -12.32
C GLU A 736 -6.75 -54.24 -13.00
N LYS A 737 -7.80 -53.40 -13.07
CA LYS A 737 -9.10 -53.85 -13.58
C LYS A 737 -9.72 -52.98 -14.65
N ARG A 738 -9.87 -51.67 -14.42
CA ARG A 738 -10.52 -50.76 -15.38
C ARG A 738 -9.80 -49.43 -15.48
N GLY A 739 -9.51 -48.95 -16.67
CA GLY A 739 -9.14 -47.54 -16.85
C GLY A 739 -10.38 -46.67 -16.67
N VAL A 740 -11.38 -46.90 -17.51
CA VAL A 740 -12.69 -46.24 -17.48
C VAL A 740 -13.79 -47.29 -17.52
N ARG A 741 -14.83 -47.09 -16.72
CA ARG A 741 -16.04 -47.92 -16.72
C ARG A 741 -17.29 -47.06 -16.81
N ILE A 742 -18.16 -47.35 -17.77
CA ILE A 742 -19.45 -46.70 -17.99
C ILE A 742 -20.53 -47.76 -17.85
N ARG A 743 -21.53 -47.54 -17.01
CA ARG A 743 -22.60 -48.53 -16.76
C ARG A 743 -23.92 -47.90 -16.34
N ASP A 744 -24.97 -48.71 -16.39
CA ASP A 744 -26.27 -48.44 -15.78
C ASP A 744 -26.98 -47.21 -16.40
N GLY A 745 -27.05 -47.18 -17.74
CA GLY A 745 -27.93 -46.30 -18.52
C GLY A 745 -27.39 -44.88 -18.71
N VAL A 746 -26.08 -44.70 -18.92
CA VAL A 746 -25.50 -43.36 -19.12
C VAL A 746 -25.68 -42.89 -20.56
N GLU A 747 -25.99 -41.61 -20.75
CA GLU A 747 -26.13 -40.97 -22.05
C GLU A 747 -25.21 -39.74 -22.20
N ASN A 748 -24.78 -39.43 -23.43
CA ASN A 748 -24.00 -38.24 -23.77
C ASN A 748 -22.73 -38.10 -22.91
N VAL A 749 -21.84 -39.07 -23.04
CA VAL A 749 -20.52 -39.08 -22.39
C VAL A 749 -19.46 -38.76 -23.44
N VAL A 750 -18.63 -37.75 -23.18
CA VAL A 750 -17.56 -37.33 -24.09
C VAL A 750 -16.22 -37.45 -23.38
N ILE A 751 -15.39 -38.38 -23.84
CA ILE A 751 -14.05 -38.62 -23.30
C ILE A 751 -13.04 -38.22 -24.37
N THR A 752 -12.28 -37.15 -24.11
CA THR A 752 -11.37 -36.53 -25.08
C THR A 752 -9.94 -36.51 -24.58
N ASN A 753 -8.97 -36.92 -25.40
CA ASN A 753 -7.54 -36.89 -25.07
C ASN A 753 -7.22 -37.61 -23.74
N VAL A 754 -7.79 -38.81 -23.55
CA VAL A 754 -7.56 -39.60 -22.33
C VAL A 754 -6.70 -40.82 -22.60
N LEU A 755 -5.68 -41.03 -21.76
CA LEU A 755 -4.82 -42.23 -21.76
C LEU A 755 -5.28 -43.21 -20.68
N ALA A 756 -5.54 -44.46 -21.06
CA ALA A 756 -5.68 -45.59 -20.15
C ALA A 756 -4.56 -46.60 -20.43
N ASP A 757 -3.50 -46.55 -19.63
CA ASP A 757 -2.36 -47.47 -19.68
C ASP A 757 -2.39 -48.39 -18.45
N ALA A 758 -2.65 -49.68 -18.64
CA ALA A 758 -2.64 -50.59 -17.49
C ALA A 758 -1.23 -50.81 -16.93
N GLY A 759 -0.16 -50.56 -17.70
CA GLY A 759 1.23 -50.79 -17.29
C GLY A 759 1.79 -52.16 -17.67
N GLY A 760 1.10 -52.91 -18.54
CA GLY A 760 1.58 -54.17 -19.13
C GLY A 760 1.66 -55.31 -18.13
N VAL A 761 2.54 -56.27 -18.43
CA VAL A 761 2.77 -57.46 -17.58
C VAL A 761 3.15 -57.11 -16.13
N ALA A 762 3.78 -55.95 -15.92
CA ALA A 762 4.16 -55.49 -14.58
C ALA A 762 2.93 -55.15 -13.71
N TRP A 763 1.79 -54.89 -14.33
CA TRP A 763 0.53 -54.50 -13.68
C TRP A 763 -0.59 -55.53 -13.83
N ASP A 764 -0.35 -56.64 -14.53
CA ASP A 764 -1.26 -57.79 -14.57
C ASP A 764 -1.51 -58.36 -13.15
N GLY A 765 -2.78 -58.55 -12.77
CA GLY A 765 -3.14 -58.97 -11.43
C GLY A 765 -4.61 -59.38 -11.23
N GLU A 766 -5.57 -58.69 -11.85
CA GLU A 766 -6.98 -59.05 -11.80
C GLU A 766 -7.53 -59.38 -13.18
N ARG A 767 -8.42 -60.38 -13.24
CA ARG A 767 -9.10 -60.78 -14.47
C ARG A 767 -10.00 -59.69 -15.00
N PHE A 768 -10.17 -59.72 -16.33
CA PHE A 768 -10.82 -58.68 -17.09
C PHE A 768 -10.07 -57.40 -16.76
N ALA A 769 -8.90 -57.20 -17.33
CA ALA A 769 -8.31 -55.86 -17.36
C ALA A 769 -8.83 -55.19 -18.63
N ILE A 770 -9.40 -53.99 -18.52
CA ILE A 770 -9.95 -53.27 -19.69
C ILE A 770 -9.57 -51.80 -19.62
N GLY A 771 -9.11 -51.23 -20.73
CA GLY A 771 -8.84 -49.79 -20.85
C GLY A 771 -10.11 -48.97 -20.68
N PHE A 772 -11.00 -49.02 -21.66
CA PHE A 772 -12.29 -48.32 -21.64
C PHE A 772 -13.44 -49.31 -21.79
N GLU A 773 -14.29 -49.43 -20.78
CA GLU A 773 -15.43 -50.35 -20.77
C GLU A 773 -16.76 -49.56 -20.81
N VAL A 774 -17.58 -49.85 -21.82
CA VAL A 774 -19.03 -49.64 -21.77
C VAL A 774 -19.65 -50.98 -21.37
N TYR A 775 -20.06 -51.06 -20.11
CA TYR A 775 -20.47 -52.30 -19.46
C TYR A 775 -21.78 -52.83 -20.03
N LYS A 776 -22.00 -54.15 -19.87
CA LYS A 776 -23.19 -54.82 -20.38
C LYS A 776 -24.45 -54.25 -19.76
N VAL A 777 -25.51 -54.21 -20.55
CA VAL A 777 -26.84 -53.84 -20.11
C VAL A 777 -27.68 -55.11 -20.05
N ASP A 778 -28.19 -55.42 -18.85
CA ASP A 778 -28.96 -56.66 -18.61
C ASP A 778 -30.45 -56.53 -19.04
N SER A 779 -30.91 -55.33 -19.42
CA SER A 779 -32.27 -55.07 -19.92
C SER A 779 -32.30 -53.97 -21.00
N ASP A 780 -32.97 -54.23 -22.13
CA ASP A 780 -33.06 -53.32 -23.29
C ASP A 780 -33.62 -51.92 -22.97
N ASP A 781 -34.24 -51.72 -21.81
CA ASP A 781 -34.85 -50.46 -21.40
C ASP A 781 -33.86 -49.40 -20.89
N ALA A 782 -32.58 -49.74 -20.65
CA ALA A 782 -31.59 -48.82 -20.08
C ALA A 782 -30.20 -48.88 -20.75
N PRO A 783 -30.10 -48.70 -22.09
CA PRO A 783 -28.82 -48.77 -22.80
C PRO A 783 -27.88 -47.64 -22.36
N ASN A 784 -26.57 -47.90 -22.34
CA ASN A 784 -25.60 -46.80 -22.41
C ASN A 784 -25.48 -46.38 -23.87
N ARG A 785 -25.54 -45.06 -24.13
CA ARG A 785 -25.54 -44.55 -25.51
C ARG A 785 -25.02 -43.15 -25.69
N HIS A 786 -24.71 -42.79 -26.94
CA HIS A 786 -24.08 -41.52 -27.29
C HIS A 786 -22.78 -41.32 -26.49
N ILE A 787 -21.92 -42.34 -26.58
CA ILE A 787 -20.63 -42.37 -25.89
C ILE A 787 -19.55 -42.07 -26.93
N TYR A 788 -18.78 -41.01 -26.70
CA TYR A 788 -17.77 -40.51 -27.61
C TYR A 788 -16.39 -40.68 -27.00
N PHE A 789 -15.55 -41.50 -27.63
CA PHE A 789 -14.14 -41.62 -27.34
C PHE A 789 -13.36 -40.87 -28.42
N ILE A 790 -12.87 -39.67 -28.09
CA ILE A 790 -12.20 -38.75 -29.02
C ILE A 790 -10.71 -38.69 -28.68
N ASN A 791 -9.84 -39.08 -29.61
CA ASN A 791 -8.37 -39.05 -29.42
C ASN A 791 -7.92 -39.74 -28.11
N THR A 792 -8.58 -40.82 -27.71
CA THR A 792 -8.22 -41.59 -26.51
C THR A 792 -7.22 -42.69 -26.87
N THR A 793 -6.46 -43.16 -25.88
CA THR A 793 -5.51 -44.28 -26.06
C THR A 793 -5.70 -45.33 -24.97
N GLY A 794 -6.02 -46.57 -25.36
CA GLY A 794 -6.08 -47.74 -24.48
C GLY A 794 -4.92 -48.69 -24.75
N GLN A 795 -3.99 -48.85 -23.80
CA GLN A 795 -2.76 -49.58 -24.06
C GLN A 795 -2.25 -50.45 -22.93
N ASN A 796 -1.39 -51.40 -23.32
CA ASN A 796 -0.67 -52.31 -22.45
C ASN A 796 -1.60 -53.07 -21.49
N ILE A 797 -2.81 -53.39 -21.94
CA ILE A 797 -3.78 -54.13 -21.14
C ILE A 797 -3.41 -55.62 -21.16
N HIS A 798 -2.99 -56.13 -20.00
CA HIS A 798 -2.50 -57.50 -19.85
C HIS A 798 -3.35 -58.29 -18.85
N ASP A 799 -3.91 -59.42 -19.27
CA ASP A 799 -4.61 -60.40 -18.43
C ASP A 799 -4.13 -61.82 -18.78
N ASP A 800 -3.06 -62.29 -18.13
CA ASP A 800 -2.60 -63.67 -18.21
C ASP A 800 -3.50 -64.57 -17.36
N ASN A 801 -4.50 -65.15 -18.01
CA ASN A 801 -5.38 -66.13 -17.38
C ASN A 801 -4.73 -67.54 -17.26
N GLY A 802 -3.42 -67.65 -17.36
CA GLY A 802 -2.66 -68.89 -17.37
C GLY A 802 -3.09 -69.81 -18.51
N GLY A 803 -3.63 -70.99 -18.16
CA GLY A 803 -4.18 -71.94 -19.13
C GLY A 803 -5.59 -71.60 -19.65
N GLY A 804 -6.20 -70.52 -19.15
CA GLY A 804 -7.52 -70.04 -19.56
C GLY A 804 -7.49 -69.01 -20.69
N TYR A 805 -8.65 -68.44 -21.02
CA TYR A 805 -8.79 -67.39 -22.03
C TYR A 805 -8.30 -66.04 -21.47
N TRP A 806 -7.36 -65.39 -22.14
CA TRP A 806 -6.82 -64.08 -21.76
C TRP A 806 -7.79 -62.99 -22.20
N ASN A 807 -8.16 -62.06 -21.29
CA ASN A 807 -9.18 -61.04 -21.53
C ASN A 807 -8.65 -59.66 -21.11
N GLY A 808 -7.77 -59.12 -21.96
CA GLY A 808 -7.16 -57.81 -21.79
C GLY A 808 -7.44 -56.93 -23.00
N ASP A 809 -8.55 -56.19 -22.95
CA ASP A 809 -9.05 -55.38 -24.06
C ASP A 809 -8.70 -53.89 -23.90
N GLY A 810 -8.29 -53.22 -24.98
CA GLY A 810 -8.09 -51.76 -24.97
C GLY A 810 -9.42 -51.02 -24.79
N TYR A 811 -10.43 -51.44 -25.56
CA TYR A 811 -11.79 -50.93 -25.49
C TYR A 811 -12.79 -52.09 -25.53
N THR A 812 -13.84 -51.98 -24.75
CA THR A 812 -14.97 -52.92 -24.79
C THR A 812 -16.27 -52.15 -24.80
N ALA A 813 -17.19 -52.55 -25.69
CA ALA A 813 -18.59 -52.17 -25.59
C ALA A 813 -19.42 -53.44 -25.55
N GLU A 814 -19.95 -53.78 -24.40
CA GLU A 814 -20.71 -55.00 -24.20
C GLU A 814 -22.11 -54.94 -24.85
N GLY A 815 -22.78 -56.10 -24.94
CA GLY A 815 -24.12 -56.20 -25.52
C GLY A 815 -25.17 -55.35 -24.80
N GLY A 816 -26.16 -54.89 -25.57
CA GLY A 816 -27.27 -54.05 -25.08
C GLY A 816 -26.98 -52.54 -25.10
N ASN A 817 -25.82 -52.12 -25.60
CA ASN A 817 -25.45 -50.71 -25.77
C ASN A 817 -25.60 -50.26 -27.24
N GLU A 818 -25.73 -48.95 -27.47
CA GLU A 818 -25.93 -48.37 -28.81
C GLU A 818 -25.25 -47.00 -28.98
N TYR A 819 -24.98 -46.57 -30.21
CA TYR A 819 -24.43 -45.23 -30.53
C TYR A 819 -23.09 -44.95 -29.81
N ILE A 820 -22.09 -45.76 -30.14
CA ILE A 820 -20.74 -45.64 -29.59
C ILE A 820 -19.79 -45.15 -30.69
N TYR A 821 -19.07 -44.07 -30.42
CA TYR A 821 -18.25 -43.37 -31.41
C TYR A 821 -16.79 -43.39 -30.98
N TYR A 822 -15.94 -44.02 -31.79
CA TYR A 822 -14.50 -44.05 -31.61
C TYR A 822 -13.85 -43.19 -32.68
N HIS A 823 -13.47 -41.96 -32.33
CA HIS A 823 -12.92 -40.97 -33.26
C HIS A 823 -11.49 -40.64 -32.89
N GLY A 824 -10.50 -41.01 -33.71
CA GLY A 824 -9.09 -40.83 -33.36
C GLY A 824 -8.60 -41.73 -32.22
N ALA A 825 -9.41 -42.71 -31.80
CA ALA A 825 -9.07 -43.63 -30.72
C ALA A 825 -7.97 -44.61 -31.12
N LYS A 826 -7.08 -44.93 -30.17
CA LYS A 826 -5.87 -45.73 -30.39
C LYS A 826 -5.80 -46.90 -29.41
N ALA A 827 -5.51 -48.10 -29.89
CA ALA A 827 -5.39 -49.29 -29.07
C ALA A 827 -4.05 -50.01 -29.30
N PHE A 828 -3.23 -50.17 -28.25
CA PHE A 828 -1.87 -50.69 -28.37
C PHE A 828 -1.55 -51.84 -27.43
N ASN A 829 -0.91 -52.89 -27.96
CA ASN A 829 -0.25 -53.94 -27.18
C ASN A 829 -1.16 -54.61 -26.13
N ASN A 830 -2.43 -54.81 -26.47
CA ASN A 830 -3.41 -55.43 -25.59
C ASN A 830 -3.43 -56.95 -25.83
N THR A 831 -3.56 -57.70 -24.74
CA THR A 831 -3.46 -59.17 -24.76
C THR A 831 -4.62 -59.88 -25.46
N ASP A 832 -5.78 -59.22 -25.63
CA ASP A 832 -6.90 -59.68 -26.45
C ASP A 832 -7.28 -58.65 -27.54
N GLY A 833 -8.41 -57.96 -27.40
CA GLY A 833 -8.93 -57.00 -28.36
C GLY A 833 -8.26 -55.63 -28.23
N GLY A 834 -7.88 -55.02 -29.34
CA GLY A 834 -7.72 -53.57 -29.37
C GLY A 834 -9.09 -52.92 -29.10
N PHE A 835 -10.10 -53.36 -29.85
CA PHE A 835 -11.51 -53.06 -29.63
C PHE A 835 -12.33 -54.37 -29.60
N ASP A 836 -13.05 -54.67 -28.51
CA ASP A 836 -14.05 -55.76 -28.40
C ASP A 836 -15.48 -55.19 -28.31
N VAL A 837 -16.17 -55.15 -29.46
CA VAL A 837 -17.45 -54.45 -29.60
C VAL A 837 -18.60 -55.41 -29.87
N LYS A 838 -19.63 -55.31 -29.02
CA LYS A 838 -20.90 -56.04 -29.05
C LYS A 838 -22.11 -55.10 -29.10
N ALA A 839 -21.87 -53.80 -29.30
CA ALA A 839 -22.88 -52.74 -29.33
C ALA A 839 -23.40 -52.46 -30.75
N HIS A 840 -24.57 -51.81 -30.83
CA HIS A 840 -25.21 -51.39 -32.09
C HIS A 840 -24.85 -49.96 -32.48
N HIS A 841 -24.98 -49.62 -33.76
CA HIS A 841 -24.73 -48.28 -34.31
C HIS A 841 -23.35 -47.72 -33.90
N VAL A 842 -22.28 -48.45 -34.25
CA VAL A 842 -20.90 -48.09 -33.84
C VAL A 842 -20.14 -47.45 -35.00
N GLU A 843 -19.38 -46.40 -34.68
CA GLU A 843 -18.51 -45.73 -35.66
C GLU A 843 -17.04 -45.77 -35.21
N PHE A 844 -16.17 -46.20 -36.12
CA PHE A 844 -14.72 -46.08 -36.01
C PHE A 844 -14.24 -45.12 -37.09
N VAL A 845 -13.75 -43.95 -36.70
CA VAL A 845 -13.25 -42.93 -37.62
C VAL A 845 -11.83 -42.54 -37.22
N ASN A 846 -10.88 -42.62 -38.15
CA ASN A 846 -9.47 -42.28 -37.90
C ASN A 846 -8.85 -43.07 -36.73
N THR A 847 -9.25 -44.33 -36.54
CA THR A 847 -8.77 -45.13 -35.40
C THR A 847 -7.54 -45.96 -35.73
N VAL A 848 -6.74 -46.27 -34.71
CA VAL A 848 -5.51 -47.06 -34.83
C VAL A 848 -5.56 -48.24 -33.87
N SER A 849 -5.20 -49.42 -34.35
CA SER A 849 -5.10 -50.63 -33.52
C SER A 849 -3.86 -51.43 -33.93
N ILE A 850 -2.89 -51.53 -33.03
CA ILE A 850 -1.56 -52.12 -33.29
C ILE A 850 -1.11 -53.02 -32.12
N GLY A 851 -0.49 -54.17 -32.42
CA GLY A 851 0.13 -55.01 -31.39
C GLY A 851 -0.87 -55.80 -30.53
N ASN A 852 -2.16 -55.72 -30.85
CA ASN A 852 -3.21 -56.45 -30.13
C ASN A 852 -3.35 -57.87 -30.70
N TYR A 853 -3.91 -58.81 -29.93
CA TYR A 853 -4.19 -60.14 -30.46
C TYR A 853 -5.23 -60.10 -31.57
N ARG A 854 -6.31 -59.32 -31.36
CA ARG A 854 -7.24 -58.93 -32.42
C ARG A 854 -7.38 -57.42 -32.40
N ASN A 855 -7.13 -56.78 -33.52
CA ASN A 855 -7.15 -55.33 -33.56
C ASN A 855 -8.58 -54.77 -33.45
N TYR A 856 -9.51 -55.27 -34.25
CA TYR A 856 -10.94 -54.94 -34.16
C TYR A 856 -11.77 -56.22 -34.08
N ARG A 857 -12.38 -56.48 -32.94
CA ARG A 857 -13.22 -57.65 -32.69
C ARG A 857 -14.67 -57.19 -32.55
N ASN A 858 -15.53 -57.69 -33.43
CA ASN A 858 -16.93 -57.29 -33.51
C ASN A 858 -17.82 -58.52 -33.40
N TRP A 859 -18.54 -58.61 -32.29
CA TRP A 859 -19.25 -59.79 -31.85
C TRP A 859 -20.75 -59.56 -31.78
N GLY A 860 -21.56 -60.53 -32.22
CA GLY A 860 -23.02 -60.46 -32.19
C GLY A 860 -23.63 -59.80 -33.43
N ASN A 861 -24.91 -59.43 -33.31
CA ASN A 861 -25.68 -58.80 -34.39
C ASN A 861 -25.37 -57.29 -34.47
N VAL A 862 -24.14 -56.93 -34.78
CA VAL A 862 -23.67 -55.54 -34.75
C VAL A 862 -23.74 -54.87 -36.12
N ASP A 863 -23.91 -53.56 -36.13
CA ASP A 863 -23.86 -52.69 -37.30
C ASP A 863 -22.81 -51.59 -37.11
N ILE A 864 -21.79 -51.60 -37.97
CA ILE A 864 -20.56 -50.83 -37.74
C ILE A 864 -20.11 -50.09 -39.00
N VAL A 865 -19.75 -48.83 -38.85
CA VAL A 865 -19.06 -48.02 -39.86
C VAL A 865 -17.60 -47.86 -39.46
N MET A 866 -16.69 -48.19 -40.36
CA MET A 866 -15.24 -48.07 -40.19
C MET A 866 -14.70 -47.21 -41.33
N ASP A 867 -14.23 -46.01 -41.03
CA ASP A 867 -13.66 -45.08 -42.00
C ASP A 867 -12.25 -44.65 -41.58
N ASN A 868 -11.30 -44.77 -42.51
CA ASN A 868 -9.90 -44.40 -42.30
C ASN A 868 -9.28 -45.05 -41.06
N ILE A 869 -9.43 -46.37 -40.91
CA ILE A 869 -8.80 -47.13 -39.82
C ILE A 869 -7.40 -47.64 -40.21
N LEU A 870 -6.53 -47.80 -39.21
CA LEU A 870 -5.27 -48.55 -39.30
C LEU A 870 -5.33 -49.77 -38.38
N SER A 871 -5.26 -50.96 -38.97
CA SER A 871 -5.09 -52.23 -38.26
C SER A 871 -3.75 -52.84 -38.64
N ALA A 872 -2.80 -52.92 -37.71
CA ALA A 872 -1.50 -53.48 -38.04
C ALA A 872 -0.84 -54.33 -36.94
N TRP A 873 0.13 -55.15 -37.35
CA TRP A 873 1.02 -55.92 -36.46
C TRP A 873 0.29 -56.68 -35.34
N THR A 874 -0.70 -57.51 -35.68
CA THR A 874 -1.37 -58.34 -34.65
C THR A 874 -0.34 -59.20 -33.94
N TYR A 875 -0.33 -59.19 -32.61
CA TYR A 875 0.59 -59.98 -31.81
C TYR A 875 -0.18 -60.88 -30.86
N LYS A 876 0.19 -62.16 -30.84
CA LYS A 876 -0.48 -63.15 -30.02
C LYS A 876 0.26 -63.33 -28.71
N TRP A 877 -0.34 -62.80 -27.65
CA TRP A 877 0.21 -62.82 -26.31
C TRP A 877 0.02 -64.17 -25.59
N SER A 878 -1.05 -64.91 -25.92
CA SER A 878 -1.41 -66.18 -25.26
C SER A 878 -0.94 -67.44 -26.01
N SER A 879 -0.97 -68.60 -25.34
CA SER A 879 -0.67 -69.91 -25.94
C SER A 879 -1.84 -70.55 -26.71
N ALA A 880 -2.99 -69.87 -26.88
CA ALA A 880 -4.18 -70.41 -27.55
C ALA A 880 -3.92 -70.82 -29.00
N THR A 881 -4.71 -71.67 -29.66
CA THR A 881 -4.40 -72.15 -31.04
C THR A 881 -4.94 -71.28 -32.18
N GLN A 882 -5.77 -70.27 -31.90
CA GLN A 882 -6.39 -69.42 -32.92
C GLN A 882 -5.44 -68.31 -33.39
N GLY A 883 -5.55 -67.89 -34.65
CA GLY A 883 -4.77 -66.79 -35.23
C GLY A 883 -5.24 -65.42 -34.72
N GLY A 884 -4.36 -64.42 -34.74
CA GLY A 884 -4.77 -63.03 -34.56
C GLY A 884 -5.51 -62.51 -35.80
N ALA A 885 -6.28 -61.43 -35.64
CA ALA A 885 -7.04 -60.86 -36.75
C ALA A 885 -6.96 -59.33 -36.77
N GLY A 886 -6.82 -58.76 -37.96
CA GLY A 886 -6.93 -57.33 -38.18
C GLY A 886 -8.35 -56.85 -37.89
N ILE A 887 -9.34 -57.53 -38.46
CA ILE A 887 -10.77 -57.38 -38.15
C ILE A 887 -11.36 -58.78 -37.96
N TRP A 888 -12.05 -59.00 -36.85
CA TRP A 888 -12.77 -60.24 -36.53
C TRP A 888 -14.26 -59.95 -36.45
N LEU A 889 -15.07 -60.80 -37.06
CA LEU A 889 -16.51 -60.65 -37.19
C LEU A 889 -17.25 -61.93 -36.79
N ASP A 890 -18.24 -61.81 -35.93
CA ASP A 890 -19.21 -62.89 -35.65
C ASP A 890 -20.23 -63.04 -36.80
N PRO A 891 -20.89 -64.20 -36.99
CA PRO A 891 -21.99 -64.34 -37.93
C PRO A 891 -23.12 -63.36 -37.62
N ASN A 892 -23.62 -62.67 -38.66
CA ASN A 892 -24.61 -61.57 -38.64
C ASN A 892 -24.05 -60.16 -38.42
N ALA A 893 -22.74 -59.98 -38.23
CA ALA A 893 -22.17 -58.64 -38.24
C ALA A 893 -22.39 -57.94 -39.60
N VAL A 894 -22.71 -56.65 -39.56
CA VAL A 894 -22.88 -55.78 -40.72
C VAL A 894 -21.83 -54.68 -40.63
N ILE A 895 -20.89 -54.64 -41.57
CA ILE A 895 -19.83 -53.62 -41.58
C ILE A 895 -19.77 -52.83 -42.90
N THR A 896 -19.43 -51.55 -42.78
CA THR A 896 -18.95 -50.72 -43.89
C THR A 896 -17.52 -50.31 -43.60
N LEU A 897 -16.58 -50.65 -44.50
CA LEU A 897 -15.16 -50.37 -44.36
C LEU A 897 -14.68 -49.49 -45.53
N THR A 898 -14.23 -48.28 -45.23
CA THR A 898 -13.82 -47.28 -46.21
C THR A 898 -12.46 -46.68 -45.88
N ASN A 899 -11.70 -46.29 -46.90
CA ASN A 899 -10.48 -45.47 -46.77
C ASN A 899 -9.40 -46.03 -45.81
N SER A 900 -9.36 -47.35 -45.59
CA SER A 900 -8.64 -47.96 -44.47
C SER A 900 -7.37 -48.72 -44.88
N THR A 901 -6.50 -49.00 -43.93
CA THR A 901 -5.26 -49.79 -44.12
C THR A 901 -5.19 -50.94 -43.12
N ILE A 902 -4.99 -52.15 -43.65
CA ILE A 902 -4.79 -53.38 -42.88
C ILE A 902 -3.42 -53.95 -43.27
N HIS A 903 -2.48 -53.97 -42.33
CA HIS A 903 -1.06 -54.21 -42.61
C HIS A 903 -0.41 -55.22 -41.66
N ASN A 904 0.30 -56.21 -42.20
CA ASN A 904 1.12 -57.13 -41.41
C ASN A 904 0.37 -57.81 -40.24
N VAL A 905 -0.84 -58.27 -40.53
CA VAL A 905 -1.69 -59.00 -39.58
C VAL A 905 -1.77 -60.49 -39.95
N SER A 906 -2.05 -61.34 -38.96
CA SER A 906 -2.18 -62.79 -39.17
C SER A 906 -3.32 -63.13 -40.15
N THR A 907 -4.52 -62.60 -39.89
CA THR A 907 -5.69 -62.65 -40.78
C THR A 907 -6.19 -61.23 -41.02
N GLY A 908 -6.43 -60.83 -42.28
CA GLY A 908 -6.95 -59.48 -42.59
C GLY A 908 -8.36 -59.24 -42.03
N ILE A 909 -9.34 -59.98 -42.55
CA ILE A 909 -10.70 -60.08 -42.00
C ILE A 909 -10.98 -61.56 -41.70
N GLU A 910 -11.32 -61.86 -40.45
CA GLU A 910 -11.74 -63.18 -39.99
C GLU A 910 -13.25 -63.18 -39.72
N ILE A 911 -13.97 -64.19 -40.21
CA ILE A 911 -15.37 -64.44 -39.85
C ILE A 911 -15.42 -65.73 -39.05
N ASP A 912 -16.02 -65.68 -37.87
CA ASP A 912 -16.10 -66.85 -37.01
C ASP A 912 -16.98 -67.96 -37.64
N ASN A 913 -16.59 -69.21 -37.38
CA ASN A 913 -17.30 -70.41 -37.79
C ASN A 913 -18.09 -71.03 -36.62
N GLY A 914 -18.29 -70.27 -35.54
CA GLY A 914 -18.88 -70.65 -34.25
C GLY A 914 -20.38 -71.01 -34.27
N GLY A 915 -20.82 -71.89 -35.17
CA GLY A 915 -22.09 -72.64 -35.05
C GLY A 915 -23.41 -71.86 -35.18
N THR A 916 -23.40 -70.54 -35.25
CA THR A 916 -24.59 -69.70 -35.49
C THR A 916 -24.89 -69.57 -36.98
N SER A 917 -26.12 -69.91 -37.38
CA SER A 917 -26.59 -69.69 -38.75
C SER A 917 -26.90 -68.21 -38.94
N GLY A 918 -25.97 -67.46 -39.55
CA GLY A 918 -26.09 -66.03 -39.78
C GLY A 918 -25.42 -65.57 -41.07
N LEU A 919 -25.87 -64.45 -41.63
CA LEU A 919 -25.29 -63.88 -42.85
C LEU A 919 -24.55 -62.59 -42.51
N THR A 920 -23.22 -62.67 -42.41
CA THR A 920 -22.36 -61.49 -42.29
C THR A 920 -22.39 -60.68 -43.59
N GLN A 921 -22.49 -59.35 -43.47
CA GLN A 921 -22.49 -58.42 -44.59
C GLN A 921 -21.32 -57.45 -44.44
N ALA A 922 -20.47 -57.36 -45.46
CA ALA A 922 -19.38 -56.39 -45.48
C ALA A 922 -19.36 -55.59 -46.79
N THR A 923 -19.37 -54.27 -46.68
CA THR A 923 -19.18 -53.34 -47.80
C THR A 923 -17.80 -52.72 -47.70
N ILE A 924 -16.91 -52.98 -48.67
CA ILE A 924 -15.51 -52.56 -48.59
C ILE A 924 -15.15 -51.68 -49.80
N SER A 925 -14.54 -50.52 -49.55
CA SER A 925 -14.04 -49.64 -50.62
C SER A 925 -12.81 -48.81 -50.18
N ASN A 926 -12.00 -48.35 -51.13
CA ASN A 926 -10.82 -47.51 -50.89
C ASN A 926 -9.88 -48.06 -49.80
N THR A 927 -9.72 -49.37 -49.71
CA THR A 927 -9.02 -50.03 -48.59
C THR A 927 -7.80 -50.81 -49.09
N ILE A 928 -6.71 -50.76 -48.32
CA ILE A 928 -5.44 -51.44 -48.59
C ILE A 928 -5.29 -52.63 -47.64
N PHE A 929 -5.06 -53.82 -48.19
CA PHE A 929 -4.57 -54.97 -47.44
C PHE A 929 -3.14 -55.26 -47.86
N SER A 930 -2.20 -55.30 -46.91
CA SER A 930 -0.77 -55.49 -47.19
C SER A 930 -0.10 -56.45 -46.20
N ASN A 931 0.75 -57.35 -46.73
CA ASN A 931 1.56 -58.32 -45.96
C ASN A 931 0.77 -59.15 -44.92
N THR A 932 -0.43 -59.59 -45.25
CA THR A 932 -1.20 -60.50 -44.39
C THR A 932 -0.72 -61.94 -44.56
N ASN A 933 -0.47 -62.69 -43.47
CA ASN A 933 0.15 -64.03 -43.49
C ASN A 933 -0.70 -65.16 -44.11
N THR A 934 -1.91 -64.87 -44.58
CA THR A 934 -2.69 -65.80 -45.38
C THR A 934 -2.09 -65.91 -46.77
N SER A 935 -1.41 -67.03 -47.07
CA SER A 935 -1.09 -67.45 -48.45
C SER A 935 -2.33 -67.24 -49.30
N ALA A 936 -2.21 -66.44 -50.36
CA ALA A 936 -3.30 -65.96 -51.21
C ALA A 936 -4.14 -67.13 -51.77
N LYS A 937 -5.10 -67.61 -50.98
CA LYS A 937 -6.25 -68.33 -51.52
C LYS A 937 -7.14 -67.30 -52.20
N ASP A 938 -7.93 -67.73 -53.16
CA ASP A 938 -8.66 -66.86 -54.07
C ASP A 938 -9.79 -66.11 -53.35
N TRP A 939 -9.77 -64.77 -53.34
CA TRP A 939 -10.93 -63.95 -52.95
C TRP A 939 -12.13 -64.19 -53.87
N THR A 940 -11.90 -64.78 -55.06
CA THR A 940 -12.88 -64.91 -56.15
C THR A 940 -13.77 -66.14 -56.09
N THR A 941 -13.48 -67.14 -55.25
CA THR A 941 -14.21 -68.43 -55.25
C THR A 941 -15.03 -68.73 -54.00
N GLY A 942 -15.38 -67.71 -53.19
CA GLY A 942 -16.32 -67.88 -52.07
C GLY A 942 -15.88 -68.89 -51.01
N SER A 943 -14.59 -69.24 -50.97
CA SER A 943 -14.03 -70.31 -50.14
C SER A 943 -13.13 -69.80 -48.99
N TYR A 944 -13.12 -68.49 -48.71
CA TYR A 944 -12.50 -67.90 -47.52
C TYR A 944 -13.36 -68.03 -46.25
N PHE A 945 -14.64 -68.36 -46.44
CA PHE A 945 -15.65 -68.33 -45.41
C PHE A 945 -16.07 -69.77 -45.12
N GLY A 946 -16.02 -70.21 -43.86
CA GLY A 946 -16.61 -71.49 -43.47
C GLY A 946 -18.15 -71.46 -43.45
N THR A 947 -18.75 -70.30 -43.73
CA THR A 947 -20.19 -69.99 -43.69
C THR A 947 -20.60 -69.01 -44.80
N PRO A 948 -21.89 -68.88 -45.16
CA PRO A 948 -22.34 -67.91 -46.17
C PRO A 948 -22.09 -66.46 -45.71
N ALA A 949 -21.37 -65.66 -46.49
CA ALA A 949 -21.21 -64.22 -46.30
C ALA A 949 -21.57 -63.45 -47.59
N ARG A 950 -22.11 -62.23 -47.47
CA ARG A 950 -22.31 -61.29 -48.60
C ARG A 950 -21.29 -60.17 -48.50
N ILE A 951 -20.28 -60.22 -49.35
CA ILE A 951 -19.25 -59.18 -49.42
C ILE A 951 -19.41 -58.43 -50.74
N SER A 952 -19.60 -57.11 -50.64
CA SER A 952 -19.65 -56.21 -51.79
C SER A 952 -18.37 -55.36 -51.78
N TYR A 953 -17.56 -55.48 -52.83
CA TYR A 953 -16.34 -54.69 -53.00
C TYR A 953 -16.23 -54.18 -54.44
N SER A 954 -15.58 -53.02 -54.63
CA SER A 954 -15.24 -52.51 -55.96
C SER A 954 -13.79 -52.83 -56.29
N SER A 955 -13.54 -53.62 -57.34
CA SER A 955 -12.19 -54.03 -57.75
C SER A 955 -11.29 -52.88 -58.21
N SER A 956 -11.85 -51.71 -58.51
CA SER A 956 -11.09 -50.50 -58.87
C SER A 956 -10.55 -49.73 -57.66
N THR A 957 -11.03 -50.01 -56.44
CA THR A 957 -10.71 -49.21 -55.24
C THR A 957 -10.15 -50.01 -54.07
N VAL A 958 -10.16 -51.35 -54.12
CA VAL A 958 -9.50 -52.20 -53.12
C VAL A 958 -8.16 -52.70 -53.68
N LYS A 959 -7.06 -52.51 -52.92
CA LYS A 959 -5.72 -52.98 -53.30
C LYS A 959 -5.26 -54.11 -52.38
N LEU A 960 -4.74 -55.19 -52.95
CA LEU A 960 -4.20 -56.35 -52.23
C LEU A 960 -2.70 -56.48 -52.53
N PHE A 961 -1.87 -56.47 -51.50
CA PHE A 961 -0.42 -56.69 -51.58
C PHE A 961 -0.05 -57.86 -50.65
N GLY A 962 0.41 -58.98 -51.21
CA GLY A 962 0.74 -60.19 -50.43
C GLY A 962 2.15 -60.68 -50.69
N LYS A 963 2.73 -61.41 -49.73
CA LYS A 963 3.97 -62.17 -49.94
C LYS A 963 3.69 -63.25 -50.98
N ALA A 964 4.37 -63.19 -52.13
CA ALA A 964 4.29 -64.24 -53.12
C ALA A 964 4.87 -65.53 -52.52
N SER A 965 4.00 -66.50 -52.20
CA SER A 965 4.47 -67.87 -52.04
C SER A 965 4.82 -68.39 -53.43
N ASP A 966 6.06 -68.86 -53.61
CA ASP A 966 6.57 -69.48 -54.83
C ASP A 966 5.62 -70.56 -55.36
N SER A 967 4.64 -70.20 -56.22
CA SER A 967 3.86 -71.09 -57.12
C SER A 967 2.54 -70.51 -57.68
N LEU A 968 2.21 -69.22 -57.50
CA LEU A 968 0.97 -68.65 -58.06
C LEU A 968 1.11 -68.27 -59.55
N THR A 969 0.71 -69.16 -60.46
CA THR A 969 0.45 -68.82 -61.87
C THR A 969 -0.87 -68.05 -62.00
N ASN A 970 -0.78 -66.76 -62.29
CA ASN A 970 -1.91 -65.86 -62.50
C ASN A 970 -2.60 -66.12 -63.85
N THR A 971 -3.88 -66.54 -63.85
CA THR A 971 -4.67 -66.80 -65.08
C THR A 971 -5.90 -65.91 -65.27
N THR A 972 -5.98 -64.72 -64.66
CA THR A 972 -7.11 -63.82 -64.95
C THR A 972 -6.70 -62.37 -65.20
N VAL A 973 -7.24 -61.86 -66.31
CA VAL A 973 -6.96 -60.57 -66.94
C VAL A 973 -7.56 -59.44 -66.11
N ASN A 974 -6.76 -58.80 -65.26
CA ASN A 974 -6.87 -57.39 -64.87
C ASN A 974 -5.52 -56.97 -64.25
N PRO A 975 -4.97 -55.79 -64.57
CA PRO A 975 -3.61 -55.44 -64.17
C PRO A 975 -3.58 -55.12 -62.68
N MET A 976 -3.32 -56.14 -61.86
CA MET A 976 -2.62 -55.95 -60.59
C MET A 976 -1.23 -55.42 -60.96
N PHE A 977 -0.94 -54.16 -60.67
CA PHE A 977 0.44 -53.69 -60.64
C PHE A 977 1.10 -54.33 -59.41
N VAL A 978 1.66 -55.52 -59.63
CA VAL A 978 2.68 -56.09 -58.76
C VAL A 978 3.99 -55.74 -59.44
N ASP A 979 4.69 -54.74 -58.91
CA ASP A 979 6.13 -54.69 -59.11
C ASP A 979 6.74 -55.57 -58.02
N ALA A 980 7.31 -56.69 -58.43
CA ALA A 980 7.91 -57.67 -57.53
C ALA A 980 9.38 -57.34 -57.24
N ASP A 981 9.96 -56.33 -57.89
CA ASP A 981 11.37 -55.97 -57.76
C ASP A 981 11.66 -54.98 -56.60
N ASP A 982 10.62 -54.47 -55.91
CA ASP A 982 10.73 -53.56 -54.75
C ASP A 982 10.57 -54.27 -53.38
N LEU A 983 10.65 -55.60 -53.36
CA LEU A 983 10.46 -56.43 -52.15
C LEU A 983 11.77 -56.86 -51.45
N ASP A 984 12.93 -56.39 -51.92
CA ASP A 984 14.23 -56.68 -51.28
C ASP A 984 14.62 -55.54 -50.32
N ASP A 985 14.01 -55.55 -49.14
CA ASP A 985 14.37 -54.69 -48.00
C ASP A 985 15.74 -55.12 -47.45
N THR A 986 16.80 -54.54 -48.03
CA THR A 986 18.18 -54.67 -47.55
C THR A 986 18.72 -53.39 -46.92
N ASP A 987 17.98 -52.28 -46.97
CA ASP A 987 18.35 -50.97 -46.43
C ASP A 987 17.48 -50.47 -45.27
N GLY A 988 16.42 -51.19 -44.89
CA GLY A 988 15.72 -50.99 -43.62
C GLY A 988 14.83 -49.75 -43.57
N ASP A 989 14.49 -49.14 -44.70
CA ASP A 989 13.58 -47.98 -44.74
C ASP A 989 12.32 -48.27 -45.56
N GLY A 990 11.33 -48.88 -44.91
CA GLY A 990 9.97 -49.11 -45.46
C GLY A 990 9.20 -47.83 -45.80
N ARG A 991 9.70 -47.04 -46.76
CA ARG A 991 9.28 -45.67 -47.07
C ARG A 991 8.64 -45.51 -48.44
N TYR A 992 7.91 -46.49 -48.92
CA TYR A 992 7.04 -46.28 -50.08
C TYR A 992 5.75 -47.07 -49.85
N PHE A 993 4.57 -46.40 -49.88
CA PHE A 993 3.22 -46.94 -50.20
C PHE A 993 2.01 -46.37 -49.44
N LEU A 994 2.11 -45.37 -48.54
CA LEU A 994 0.92 -44.78 -47.88
C LEU A 994 0.86 -43.26 -48.08
N GLY A 995 -0.02 -42.83 -48.99
CA GLY A 995 -0.10 -41.46 -49.52
C GLY A 995 -1.05 -40.50 -48.78
N THR A 996 -1.16 -40.58 -47.46
CA THR A 996 -1.85 -39.55 -46.66
C THR A 996 -0.97 -39.13 -45.48
N SER A 997 -0.72 -37.82 -45.35
CA SER A 997 0.17 -37.26 -44.32
C SER A 997 -0.26 -37.55 -42.89
N VAL A 998 -1.55 -37.81 -42.67
CA VAL A 998 -2.15 -38.09 -41.36
C VAL A 998 -1.68 -39.44 -40.79
N ILE A 999 -1.43 -40.45 -41.64
CA ILE A 999 -1.00 -41.78 -41.17
C ILE A 999 0.46 -41.77 -40.69
N TRP A 1000 1.30 -40.87 -41.21
CA TRP A 1000 2.69 -40.75 -40.76
C TRP A 1000 2.82 -40.13 -39.37
N ASP A 1001 2.05 -39.08 -39.05
CA ASP A 1001 2.00 -38.53 -37.68
C ASP A 1001 1.47 -39.60 -36.68
N PHE A 1002 0.55 -40.47 -37.10
CA PHE A 1002 0.04 -41.57 -36.25
C PHE A 1002 1.03 -42.73 -36.08
N ILE A 1003 1.89 -42.98 -37.06
CA ILE A 1003 2.97 -43.96 -36.96
C ILE A 1003 4.10 -43.39 -36.10
N ASP A 1004 4.45 -42.11 -36.27
CA ASP A 1004 5.41 -41.42 -35.38
C ASP A 1004 4.90 -41.42 -33.94
N ASP A 1005 3.63 -41.10 -33.65
CA ASP A 1005 3.05 -41.22 -32.29
C ASP A 1005 3.15 -42.64 -31.70
N ALA A 1006 3.05 -43.68 -32.53
CA ALA A 1006 3.15 -45.08 -32.07
C ALA A 1006 4.61 -45.50 -31.79
N PHE A 1007 5.58 -44.87 -32.45
CA PHE A 1007 7.01 -45.01 -32.16
C PHE A 1007 7.49 -44.05 -31.04
N ASP A 1008 6.93 -42.84 -30.94
CA ASP A 1008 7.20 -41.83 -29.89
C ASP A 1008 6.51 -42.17 -28.56
N ALA A 1009 5.43 -42.95 -28.56
CA ALA A 1009 4.93 -43.61 -27.35
C ALA A 1009 5.97 -44.57 -26.72
N GLN A 1010 7.05 -44.89 -27.45
CA GLN A 1010 8.24 -45.56 -26.92
C GLN A 1010 9.39 -44.59 -26.56
N ASP A 1011 9.29 -43.28 -26.82
CA ASP A 1011 10.39 -42.32 -26.64
C ASP A 1011 10.28 -41.42 -25.37
N SER A 1012 11.16 -41.75 -24.42
CA SER A 1012 11.88 -40.93 -23.43
C SER A 1012 11.21 -39.95 -22.44
N SER A 1013 9.91 -39.67 -22.45
CA SER A 1013 9.32 -38.81 -21.38
C SER A 1013 8.79 -39.54 -20.13
N TYR A 1014 8.84 -40.88 -20.11
CA TYR A 1014 8.53 -41.72 -18.93
C TYR A 1014 9.70 -42.63 -18.54
N ALA A 1015 10.91 -42.06 -18.45
CA ALA A 1015 12.15 -42.74 -18.06
C ALA A 1015 12.20 -43.13 -16.57
N GLY A 1016 11.27 -43.99 -16.12
CA GLY A 1016 11.22 -44.52 -14.76
C GLY A 1016 10.91 -46.02 -14.66
N LEU A 1017 10.49 -46.69 -15.74
CA LEU A 1017 10.18 -48.12 -15.73
C LEU A 1017 10.93 -48.79 -16.88
N GLY A 1018 12.05 -49.44 -16.54
CA GLY A 1018 13.04 -49.93 -17.49
C GLY A 1018 12.49 -50.94 -18.49
N PHE A 1019 12.60 -50.59 -19.77
CA PHE A 1019 12.63 -51.52 -20.90
C PHE A 1019 13.78 -51.06 -21.81
N ASP A 1020 14.73 -51.96 -22.03
CA ASP A 1020 15.97 -51.72 -22.77
C ASP A 1020 15.70 -51.81 -24.28
N ASN A 1021 16.23 -50.84 -25.04
CA ASN A 1021 16.02 -50.65 -26.49
C ASN A 1021 16.78 -51.66 -27.38
N ASP A 1022 17.44 -52.66 -26.78
CA ASP A 1022 18.32 -53.60 -27.47
C ASP A 1022 17.71 -54.99 -27.74
N GLN A 1023 16.37 -55.13 -27.66
CA GLN A 1023 15.68 -56.33 -28.13
C GLN A 1023 14.64 -55.95 -29.19
N PRO A 1024 14.88 -56.19 -30.49
CA PRO A 1024 13.77 -56.21 -31.44
C PRO A 1024 12.79 -57.27 -30.94
N LEU A 1025 11.48 -57.00 -31.05
CA LEU A 1025 10.42 -57.96 -30.71
C LEU A 1025 10.85 -59.39 -31.09
N PRO A 1026 10.77 -60.38 -30.18
CA PRO A 1026 11.04 -61.76 -30.55
C PRO A 1026 10.12 -62.26 -31.66
#